data_AF-A0A9P5XA30-F1
#
_entry.id   AF-A0A9P5XA30-F1
#
_cell.length_a   1.000
_cell.length_b   1.000
_cell.length_c   1.000
_cell.angle_alpha   90.00
_cell.angle_beta   90.00
_cell.angle_gamma   90.00
#
_symmetry.space_group_name_H-M   'P 1'
#
loop_
_entity.id
_entity.type
_entity.pdbx_description
1 polymer ?
#
loop_
_entity_poly.entity_id
_entity_poly.type
_entity_poly.pdbx_seq_one_letter_code
_entity_poly.pdbx_strand_id
1 'polypeptide(L)'
;MPILASSQYITLNNGHFTDINNSHFTDQSAEVINNISLANGSAGIDILLEASNRDAAHDSKARDYAPRCHPGTREQHIEDIVYWAVPAAGTDNALPLFWMKGPAGVGKSAIAQTCAERLKKLGKLGATFFFSAKGPDKAAEFIPTIAYQLSTEFHEYRGLVDKRILRDKAILDKTMATQFQAFIVEPLQELEKAGKGIGQRIVIIVDGLDECESTDDQCRIIEIIAAAARDGITPFCWAFFSRPEPHIEASFSPADVAQITCMTLLPISRDADSDIELYLRSGFENILRRRNIPLKSQWPSDSDMQTLVEKSNGLFIYAATALRVVARPGPIEEALCAVCATSPDRTSNSPFAELDAFYMLIMQRIPSEELPAILLLCMMLCRNKIYAATGGYRIGAMLQRNMLSLSEIQFRAVCNQLSAVLHFDDRSDTFDLTQFGDTGRPFQRATSALTEKLRAHVIGELGGSIYFYHKSFYDFLIDSTRSGIFSVRSLAMDNVYFKNNLGLLFKYEESYCFQESGLILAPGVPDSAASLSWPYINELVNSMLKACVYDWALGGCFSYIHLPWIEPQLMWDFGHVDFRKVLGSGTMLFAEHSAPLISWSWGHRGYSKLIRGTHLFRSLPNRFQESDAVKFNAIIKKMQKYGIIQPYYSNFTARFKSFVPKKFQDKHTSGLYRIGHGPKSCVWYWEINFRVGYYREFMAPNLAEGQRICEEEGFNLWNKETHSEEEG
;
A
#
# COMPACT_ATOMS: atom_id res chain seq x y z
N MET A 1 -22.45 24.51 -38.38
CA MET A 1 -21.74 25.50 -39.22
C MET A 1 -21.76 26.85 -38.51
N PRO A 2 -20.71 27.67 -38.63
CA PRO A 2 -19.95 28.14 -37.46
C PRO A 2 -19.97 29.67 -37.28
N ILE A 3 -20.09 30.17 -36.05
CA ILE A 3 -19.46 31.43 -35.60
C ILE A 3 -19.16 31.30 -34.10
N LEU A 4 -17.98 30.78 -33.78
CA LEU A 4 -17.30 31.05 -32.51
C LEU A 4 -15.92 31.59 -32.89
N ALA A 5 -15.82 32.90 -32.97
CA ALA A 5 -14.56 33.62 -32.98
C ALA A 5 -14.79 34.97 -32.30
N SER A 6 -13.84 35.34 -31.45
CA SER A 6 -13.65 36.64 -30.79
C SER A 6 -14.67 37.11 -29.74
N SER A 7 -14.42 36.76 -28.47
CA SER A 7 -14.29 37.77 -27.40
C SER A 7 -13.64 37.14 -26.16
N GLN A 8 -12.39 37.54 -25.90
CA GLN A 8 -11.68 37.29 -24.65
C GLN A 8 -12.17 38.28 -23.58
N TYR A 9 -12.18 37.83 -22.32
CA TYR A 9 -12.42 38.60 -21.08
C TYR A 9 -13.82 39.20 -20.86
N ILE A 10 -14.63 38.52 -20.03
CA ILE A 10 -15.70 39.18 -19.26
C ILE A 10 -15.32 39.06 -17.78
N THR A 11 -15.07 40.21 -17.14
CA THR A 11 -14.81 40.32 -15.70
C THR A 11 -16.11 40.75 -15.02
N LEU A 12 -16.62 39.93 -14.09
CA LEU A 12 -17.79 40.28 -13.27
C LEU A 12 -17.31 41.05 -12.04
N ASN A 13 -17.63 42.34 -11.98
CA ASN A 13 -17.61 43.12 -10.74
C ASN A 13 -19.02 43.65 -10.48
N ASN A 14 -19.59 43.24 -9.35
CA ASN A 14 -20.72 43.84 -8.62
C ASN A 14 -21.73 44.68 -9.42
N GLY A 15 -22.86 44.05 -9.76
CA GLY A 15 -24.21 44.64 -9.81
C GLY A 15 -24.38 45.99 -10.52
N HIS A 16 -24.72 45.95 -11.81
CA HIS A 16 -25.82 46.70 -12.45
C HIS A 16 -25.80 46.43 -13.96
N PHE A 17 -26.95 46.03 -14.54
CA PHE A 17 -27.15 46.07 -16.00
C PHE A 17 -27.75 47.43 -16.37
N THR A 18 -27.02 48.20 -17.17
CA THR A 18 -27.60 49.20 -18.08
C THR A 18 -27.17 48.80 -19.47
N ASP A 19 -28.11 48.38 -20.31
CA ASP A 19 -27.84 48.22 -21.73
C ASP A 19 -28.54 49.34 -22.52
N ILE A 20 -27.76 49.90 -23.44
CA ILE A 20 -28.14 50.93 -24.40
C ILE A 20 -28.69 50.16 -25.60
N ASN A 21 -29.99 49.86 -25.59
CA ASN A 21 -30.86 49.91 -26.78
C ASN A 21 -32.29 49.50 -26.44
N ASN A 22 -33.19 50.41 -26.78
CA ASN A 22 -34.59 50.45 -26.39
C ASN A 22 -35.43 49.48 -27.25
N SER A 23 -35.58 48.21 -26.85
CA SER A 23 -36.60 47.34 -27.44
C SER A 23 -37.19 46.37 -26.43
N HIS A 24 -38.43 46.66 -26.03
CA HIS A 24 -39.31 45.78 -25.28
C HIS A 24 -39.59 44.49 -26.06
N PHE A 25 -39.43 43.33 -25.41
CA PHE A 25 -40.19 42.13 -25.75
C PHE A 25 -40.85 41.55 -24.50
N THR A 26 -42.15 41.31 -24.64
CA THR A 26 -43.09 40.81 -23.65
C THR A 26 -42.98 39.31 -23.44
N ASP A 27 -43.21 38.93 -22.19
CA ASP A 27 -43.29 37.62 -21.55
C ASP A 27 -44.01 36.52 -22.36
N GLN A 28 -43.40 35.33 -22.46
CA GLN A 28 -44.08 34.03 -22.55
C GLN A 28 -43.10 32.84 -22.39
N SER A 29 -43.24 32.14 -21.25
CA SER A 29 -42.89 30.73 -20.99
C SER A 29 -41.48 30.24 -21.34
N ALA A 30 -40.60 30.25 -20.33
CA ALA A 30 -39.57 29.22 -20.16
C ALA A 30 -39.51 28.86 -18.67
N GLU A 31 -39.85 27.61 -18.34
CA GLU A 31 -39.51 27.02 -17.05
C GLU A 31 -38.01 27.22 -16.80
N VAL A 32 -37.69 28.02 -15.78
CA VAL A 32 -36.32 28.20 -15.33
C VAL A 32 -35.89 26.89 -14.69
N ILE A 33 -35.15 26.09 -15.46
CA ILE A 33 -34.21 25.10 -14.94
C ILE A 33 -33.29 25.86 -13.98
N ASN A 34 -33.47 25.64 -12.68
CA ASN A 34 -32.60 26.16 -11.63
C ASN A 34 -31.20 25.51 -11.75
N ASN A 35 -30.41 26.00 -12.69
CA ASN A 35 -28.96 25.88 -12.70
C ASN A 35 -28.37 27.24 -12.29
N ILE A 36 -28.31 27.49 -10.99
CA ILE A 36 -27.44 28.53 -10.43
C ILE A 36 -26.25 27.82 -9.76
N SER A 37 -25.07 28.10 -10.31
CA SER A 37 -23.80 27.49 -9.98
C SER A 37 -23.12 28.11 -8.76
N LEU A 38 -22.19 27.34 -8.17
CA LEU A 38 -20.94 27.78 -7.57
C LEU A 38 -21.02 28.61 -6.27
N ALA A 39 -21.11 27.90 -5.16
CA ALA A 39 -20.42 28.26 -3.93
C ALA A 39 -19.23 27.30 -3.75
N ASN A 40 -18.07 27.81 -3.35
CA ASN A 40 -16.80 27.12 -3.14
C ASN A 40 -16.85 26.06 -2.00
N GLY A 41 -17.64 25.00 -2.16
CA GLY A 41 -17.61 23.80 -1.34
C GLY A 41 -17.51 22.57 -2.24
N SER A 42 -16.59 21.66 -1.94
CA SER A 42 -16.50 20.35 -2.61
C SER A 42 -17.85 19.62 -2.50
N ALA A 43 -18.37 19.04 -3.59
CA ALA A 43 -19.55 18.18 -3.49
C ALA A 43 -19.24 16.99 -2.57
N GLY A 44 -20.24 16.48 -1.84
CA GLY A 44 -20.03 15.35 -0.93
C GLY A 44 -19.46 14.13 -1.65
N ILE A 45 -19.87 13.94 -2.91
CA ILE A 45 -19.33 12.88 -3.76
C ILE A 45 -17.84 13.04 -4.11
N ASP A 46 -17.31 14.27 -4.21
CA ASP A 46 -15.89 14.48 -4.47
C ASP A 46 -15.06 14.05 -3.25
N ILE A 47 -15.57 14.35 -2.05
CA ILE A 47 -14.99 13.89 -0.78
C ILE A 47 -15.04 12.36 -0.69
N LEU A 48 -16.14 11.73 -1.12
CA LEU A 48 -16.23 10.26 -1.16
C LEU A 48 -15.19 9.65 -2.11
N LEU A 49 -15.01 10.27 -3.28
CA LEU A 49 -14.03 9.84 -4.28
C LEU A 49 -12.59 9.95 -3.77
N GLU A 50 -12.29 10.95 -2.94
CA GLU A 50 -10.98 11.08 -2.27
C GLU A 50 -10.73 9.99 -1.24
N ALA A 51 -11.78 9.54 -0.55
CA ALA A 51 -11.72 8.43 0.42
C ALA A 51 -11.80 7.03 -0.23
N SER A 52 -12.03 6.95 -1.55
CA SER A 52 -12.22 5.69 -2.28
C SER A 52 -10.93 5.20 -2.95
N ASN A 53 -10.79 3.89 -3.06
CA ASN A 53 -9.77 3.23 -3.85
C ASN A 53 -10.26 3.03 -5.29
N ARG A 54 -9.82 3.90 -6.18
CA ARG A 54 -10.22 3.88 -7.60
C ARG A 54 -9.68 2.68 -8.36
N ASP A 55 -8.58 2.09 -7.89
CA ASP A 55 -7.91 0.97 -8.54
C ASP A 55 -8.67 -0.35 -8.32
N ALA A 56 -9.48 -0.43 -7.26
CA ALA A 56 -10.29 -1.59 -6.91
C ALA A 56 -11.51 -1.82 -7.85
N ALA A 57 -11.88 -0.84 -8.68
CA ALA A 57 -12.94 -0.98 -9.67
C ALA A 57 -12.49 -1.81 -10.89
N HIS A 58 -13.35 -2.70 -11.39
CA HIS A 58 -13.04 -3.66 -12.47
C HIS A 58 -12.56 -3.03 -13.79
N ASP A 59 -12.97 -1.80 -14.06
CA ASP A 59 -12.72 -0.99 -15.25
C ASP A 59 -11.73 0.16 -15.00
N SER A 60 -11.03 0.14 -13.87
CA SER A 60 -9.99 1.11 -13.57
C SER A 60 -8.79 0.94 -14.51
N LYS A 61 -8.09 2.04 -14.80
CA LYS A 61 -6.82 2.02 -15.57
C LYS A 61 -5.78 1.11 -14.91
N ALA A 62 -5.77 1.04 -13.58
CA ALA A 62 -4.90 0.13 -12.85
C ALA A 62 -5.18 -1.35 -13.18
N ARG A 63 -6.35 -1.67 -13.74
CA ARG A 63 -6.77 -3.01 -14.15
C ARG A 63 -6.74 -3.26 -15.65
N ASP A 64 -6.11 -2.38 -16.45
CA ASP A 64 -5.91 -2.60 -17.90
C ASP A 64 -5.32 -4.00 -18.17
N TYR A 65 -4.33 -4.39 -17.36
CA TYR A 65 -3.65 -5.70 -17.42
C TYR A 65 -4.12 -6.70 -16.36
N ALA A 66 -5.31 -6.50 -15.77
CA ALA A 66 -5.88 -7.46 -14.81
C ALA A 66 -6.02 -8.85 -15.44
N PRO A 67 -5.85 -9.92 -14.64
CA PRO A 67 -6.03 -11.28 -15.14
C PRO A 67 -7.49 -11.46 -15.60
N ARG A 68 -7.66 -12.10 -16.76
CA ARG A 68 -8.96 -12.48 -17.34
C ARG A 68 -8.89 -13.94 -17.75
N CYS A 69 -10.02 -14.64 -17.69
CA CYS A 69 -10.10 -15.97 -18.26
C CYS A 69 -9.88 -15.87 -19.78
N HIS A 70 -9.06 -16.78 -20.31
CA HIS A 70 -8.94 -16.89 -21.75
C HIS A 70 -10.26 -17.45 -22.31
N PRO A 71 -10.76 -16.96 -23.47
CA PRO A 71 -12.01 -17.49 -24.03
C PRO A 71 -12.00 -19.01 -24.14
N GLY A 72 -13.07 -19.66 -23.68
CA GLY A 72 -13.18 -21.12 -23.64
C GLY A 72 -12.53 -21.78 -22.43
N THR A 73 -11.97 -21.02 -21.49
CA THR A 73 -11.42 -21.55 -20.23
C THR A 73 -12.30 -21.18 -19.05
N ARG A 74 -12.41 -22.07 -18.05
CA ARG A 74 -13.19 -21.86 -16.81
C ARG A 74 -14.65 -21.50 -17.05
N GLU A 75 -15.20 -21.80 -18.23
CA GLU A 75 -16.55 -21.38 -18.64
C GLU A 75 -17.61 -21.85 -17.66
N GLN A 76 -17.53 -23.11 -17.19
CA GLN A 76 -18.49 -23.64 -16.22
C GLN A 76 -18.56 -22.79 -14.95
N HIS A 77 -17.41 -22.40 -14.38
CA HIS A 77 -17.38 -21.57 -13.17
C HIS A 77 -17.92 -20.16 -13.42
N ILE A 78 -17.67 -19.60 -14.61
CA ILE A 78 -18.20 -18.29 -15.01
C ILE A 78 -19.73 -18.38 -15.12
N GLU A 79 -20.26 -19.41 -15.78
CA GLU A 79 -21.70 -19.64 -15.92
C GLU A 79 -22.37 -19.88 -14.57
N ASP A 80 -21.77 -20.66 -13.67
CA ASP A 80 -22.31 -20.92 -12.33
C ASP A 80 -22.50 -19.62 -11.54
N ILE A 81 -21.52 -18.71 -11.59
CA ILE A 81 -21.60 -17.41 -10.92
C ILE A 81 -22.64 -16.51 -11.58
N VAL A 82 -22.69 -16.47 -12.90
CA VAL A 82 -23.67 -15.65 -13.64
C VAL A 82 -25.09 -16.15 -13.39
N TYR A 83 -25.28 -17.47 -13.34
CA TYR A 83 -26.56 -18.10 -13.00
C TYR A 83 -26.97 -17.84 -11.55
N TRP A 84 -26.03 -17.92 -10.60
CA TRP A 84 -26.27 -17.56 -9.20
C TRP A 84 -26.69 -16.08 -9.04
N ALA A 85 -26.06 -15.18 -9.81
CA ALA A 85 -26.35 -13.76 -9.81
C ALA A 85 -27.73 -13.45 -10.42
N VAL A 86 -28.03 -14.09 -11.54
CA VAL A 86 -29.23 -13.83 -12.37
C VAL A 86 -30.01 -15.12 -12.58
N PRO A 87 -30.62 -15.69 -11.52
CA PRO A 87 -31.37 -16.93 -11.63
C PRO A 87 -32.62 -16.75 -12.50
N ALA A 88 -33.09 -17.84 -13.11
CA ALA A 88 -34.32 -17.82 -13.88
C ALA A 88 -35.53 -17.41 -13.02
N ALA A 89 -36.54 -16.81 -13.64
CA ALA A 89 -37.78 -16.43 -12.95
C ALA A 89 -38.44 -17.67 -12.32
N GLY A 90 -38.80 -17.58 -11.04
CA GLY A 90 -39.42 -18.68 -10.28
C GLY A 90 -38.42 -19.57 -9.51
N THR A 91 -37.15 -19.19 -9.40
CA THR A 91 -36.17 -19.91 -8.57
C THR A 91 -36.23 -19.41 -7.12
N ASP A 92 -36.87 -20.15 -6.22
CA ASP A 92 -37.15 -19.73 -4.82
C ASP A 92 -35.93 -19.75 -3.87
N ASN A 93 -34.75 -20.25 -4.28
CA ASN A 93 -33.59 -20.48 -3.41
C ASN A 93 -32.34 -19.66 -3.79
N ALA A 94 -32.50 -18.46 -4.34
CA ALA A 94 -31.36 -17.66 -4.78
C ALA A 94 -30.59 -17.04 -3.60
N LEU A 95 -29.52 -17.70 -3.16
CA LEU A 95 -28.70 -17.28 -2.01
C LEU A 95 -28.06 -15.89 -2.24
N PRO A 96 -28.03 -15.01 -1.23
CA PRO A 96 -27.47 -13.66 -1.36
C PRO A 96 -25.95 -13.61 -1.32
N LEU A 97 -25.29 -14.64 -0.79
CA LEU A 97 -23.83 -14.73 -0.72
C LEU A 97 -23.32 -15.86 -1.62
N PHE A 98 -22.18 -15.61 -2.27
CA PHE A 98 -21.38 -16.59 -2.98
C PHE A 98 -19.95 -16.47 -2.52
N TRP A 99 -19.29 -17.60 -2.26
CA TRP A 99 -17.88 -17.62 -1.89
C TRP A 99 -17.13 -18.69 -2.68
N MET A 100 -16.24 -18.24 -3.57
CA MET A 100 -15.28 -19.11 -4.24
C MET A 100 -13.97 -19.12 -3.46
N LYS A 101 -13.72 -20.24 -2.78
CA LYS A 101 -12.48 -20.45 -2.02
C LYS A 101 -11.52 -21.33 -2.80
N GLY A 102 -10.23 -21.02 -2.73
CA GLY A 102 -9.21 -21.85 -3.38
C GLY A 102 -7.79 -21.33 -3.14
N PRO A 103 -6.76 -22.17 -3.35
CA PRO A 103 -5.38 -21.76 -3.15
C PRO A 103 -4.92 -20.70 -4.15
N ALA A 104 -3.70 -20.19 -3.95
CA ALA A 104 -3.11 -19.20 -4.84
C ALA A 104 -2.88 -19.79 -6.25
N GLY A 105 -3.13 -19.02 -7.31
CA GLY A 105 -2.71 -19.37 -8.66
C GLY A 105 -3.65 -20.28 -9.47
N VAL A 106 -4.81 -20.65 -8.93
CA VAL A 106 -5.83 -21.46 -9.64
C VAL A 106 -6.73 -20.65 -10.58
N GLY A 107 -6.68 -19.31 -10.52
CA GLY A 107 -7.40 -18.42 -11.45
C GLY A 107 -8.62 -17.67 -10.88
N LYS A 108 -8.82 -17.63 -9.56
CA LYS A 108 -9.97 -16.93 -8.92
C LYS A 108 -10.15 -15.49 -9.39
N SER A 109 -9.10 -14.67 -9.34
CA SER A 109 -9.16 -13.26 -9.78
C SER A 109 -9.47 -13.11 -11.27
N ALA A 110 -9.06 -14.07 -12.11
CA ALA A 110 -9.38 -14.10 -13.53
C ALA A 110 -10.87 -14.38 -13.76
N ILE A 111 -11.45 -15.32 -12.99
CA ILE A 111 -12.87 -15.62 -12.99
C ILE A 111 -13.65 -14.40 -12.48
N ALA A 112 -13.26 -13.82 -11.36
CA ALA A 112 -13.90 -12.63 -10.77
C ALA A 112 -13.93 -11.44 -11.75
N GLN A 113 -12.80 -11.13 -12.41
CA GLN A 113 -12.73 -10.08 -13.43
C GLN A 113 -13.67 -10.36 -14.62
N THR A 114 -13.65 -11.60 -15.13
CA THR A 114 -14.48 -12.01 -16.28
C THR A 114 -15.97 -11.95 -15.93
N CYS A 115 -16.35 -12.40 -14.73
CA CYS A 115 -17.71 -12.31 -14.22
C CYS A 115 -18.15 -10.86 -14.03
N ALA A 116 -17.28 -9.98 -13.51
CA ALA A 116 -17.59 -8.55 -13.39
C ALA A 116 -17.93 -7.93 -14.75
N GLU A 117 -17.05 -8.13 -15.75
CA GLU A 117 -17.27 -7.61 -17.11
C GLU A 117 -18.56 -8.15 -17.75
N ARG A 118 -18.91 -9.42 -17.49
CA ARG A 118 -20.15 -10.03 -17.99
C ARG A 118 -21.39 -9.48 -17.27
N LEU A 119 -21.36 -9.37 -15.94
CA LEU A 119 -22.45 -8.83 -15.14
C LEU A 119 -22.68 -7.33 -15.42
N LYS A 120 -21.62 -6.58 -15.73
CA LYS A 120 -21.73 -5.18 -16.19
C LYS A 120 -22.52 -5.10 -17.49
N LYS A 121 -22.22 -5.96 -18.47
CA LYS A 121 -22.98 -6.04 -19.74
C LYS A 121 -24.45 -6.43 -19.53
N LEU A 122 -24.74 -7.21 -18.49
CA LEU A 122 -26.10 -7.59 -18.11
C LEU A 122 -26.83 -6.52 -17.26
N GLY A 123 -26.19 -5.41 -16.93
CA GLY A 123 -26.77 -4.37 -16.06
C GLY A 123 -27.01 -4.85 -14.62
N LYS A 124 -26.25 -5.86 -14.17
CA LYS A 124 -26.40 -6.49 -12.84
C LYS A 124 -25.23 -6.23 -11.91
N LEU A 125 -24.12 -5.68 -12.40
CA LEU A 125 -22.99 -5.30 -11.55
C LEU A 125 -23.24 -3.93 -10.92
N GLY A 126 -23.22 -3.84 -9.58
CA GLY A 126 -23.30 -2.57 -8.85
C GLY A 126 -21.94 -1.99 -8.50
N ALA A 127 -21.03 -2.82 -8.02
CA ALA A 127 -19.68 -2.41 -7.64
C ALA A 127 -18.72 -3.60 -7.64
N THR A 128 -17.42 -3.31 -7.66
CA THR A 128 -16.38 -4.30 -7.41
C THR A 128 -15.35 -3.75 -6.44
N PHE A 129 -14.81 -4.63 -5.61
CA PHE A 129 -13.62 -4.35 -4.84
C PHE A 129 -12.60 -5.47 -5.07
N PHE A 130 -11.68 -5.24 -5.99
CA PHE A 130 -10.55 -6.13 -6.18
C PHE A 130 -9.43 -5.72 -5.26
N PHE A 131 -9.27 -6.47 -4.16
CA PHE A 131 -8.05 -6.38 -3.39
C PHE A 131 -6.87 -6.71 -4.29
N SER A 132 -5.88 -5.84 -4.27
CA SER A 132 -4.89 -5.75 -5.32
C SER A 132 -3.59 -6.42 -4.92
N ALA A 133 -3.02 -7.21 -5.84
CA ALA A 133 -1.60 -7.58 -5.79
C ALA A 133 -0.67 -6.34 -5.94
N LYS A 134 -1.21 -5.20 -6.39
CA LYS A 134 -0.51 -3.90 -6.39
C LYS A 134 -0.51 -3.24 -5.01
N GLY A 135 -1.19 -3.82 -4.02
CA GLY A 135 -0.77 -3.71 -2.63
C GLY A 135 -1.83 -3.71 -1.52
N PRO A 136 -1.53 -3.51 -0.21
CA PRO A 136 -2.57 -3.67 0.80
C PRO A 136 -3.56 -2.53 0.66
N ASP A 137 -4.73 -2.87 0.14
CA ASP A 137 -5.87 -1.98 0.17
C ASP A 137 -6.31 -1.85 1.62
N LYS A 138 -6.55 -0.62 2.04
CA LYS A 138 -6.99 -0.36 3.40
C LYS A 138 -8.44 -0.81 3.50
N ALA A 139 -8.76 -1.62 4.50
CA ALA A 139 -10.14 -1.95 4.81
C ALA A 139 -11.02 -0.70 5.00
N ALA A 140 -10.43 0.41 5.45
CA ALA A 140 -11.09 1.70 5.57
C ALA A 140 -11.62 2.27 4.24
N GLU A 141 -11.00 1.92 3.11
CA GLU A 141 -11.41 2.38 1.77
C GLU A 141 -12.52 1.50 1.17
N PHE A 142 -12.81 0.34 1.77
CA PHE A 142 -13.76 -0.65 1.24
C PHE A 142 -15.18 -0.06 1.07
N ILE A 143 -15.78 0.44 2.14
CA ILE A 143 -17.14 0.98 2.09
C ILE A 143 -17.25 2.25 1.24
N PRO A 144 -16.36 3.25 1.38
CA PRO A 144 -16.37 4.44 0.52
C PRO A 144 -16.32 4.07 -0.97
N THR A 145 -15.49 3.11 -1.34
CA THR A 145 -15.32 2.66 -2.73
C THR A 145 -16.57 2.02 -3.30
N ILE A 146 -17.24 1.16 -2.53
CA ILE A 146 -18.51 0.55 -2.94
C ILE A 146 -19.59 1.63 -3.08
N ALA A 147 -19.70 2.53 -2.10
CA ALA A 147 -20.68 3.61 -2.12
C ALA A 147 -20.45 4.59 -3.30
N TYR A 148 -19.19 4.89 -3.63
CA TYR A 148 -18.85 5.72 -4.78
C TYR A 148 -19.28 5.05 -6.09
N GLN A 149 -18.93 3.78 -6.30
CA GLN A 149 -19.33 3.03 -7.50
C GLN A 149 -20.86 2.96 -7.63
N LEU A 150 -21.58 2.66 -6.56
CA LEU A 150 -23.04 2.69 -6.56
C LEU A 150 -23.59 4.08 -6.90
N SER A 151 -22.93 5.15 -6.44
CA SER A 151 -23.29 6.55 -6.77
C SER A 151 -23.00 6.93 -8.22
N THR A 152 -22.14 6.20 -8.92
CA THR A 152 -21.93 6.37 -10.37
C THR A 152 -22.95 5.59 -11.20
N GLU A 153 -23.46 4.47 -10.68
CA GLU A 153 -24.47 3.65 -11.36
C GLU A 153 -25.92 4.14 -11.11
N PHE A 154 -26.22 4.66 -9.92
CA PHE A 154 -27.59 4.97 -9.48
C PHE A 154 -27.75 6.44 -9.05
N HIS A 155 -28.33 7.28 -9.92
CA HIS A 155 -28.45 8.73 -9.70
C HIS A 155 -29.24 9.11 -8.44
N GLU A 156 -30.32 8.39 -8.11
CA GLU A 156 -31.14 8.71 -6.95
C GLU A 156 -30.44 8.38 -5.63
N TYR A 157 -29.66 7.30 -5.62
CA TYR A 157 -28.79 6.92 -4.50
C TYR A 157 -27.67 7.96 -4.30
N ARG A 158 -27.06 8.44 -5.40
CA ARG A 158 -26.01 9.48 -5.36
C ARG A 158 -26.44 10.72 -4.57
N GLY A 159 -27.65 11.23 -4.83
CA GLY A 159 -28.15 12.43 -4.17
C GLY A 159 -28.35 12.27 -2.65
N LEU A 160 -28.57 11.04 -2.18
CA LEU A 160 -28.72 10.74 -0.76
C LEU A 160 -27.37 10.62 -0.05
N VAL A 161 -26.39 10.01 -0.70
CA VAL A 161 -25.02 9.90 -0.19
C VAL A 161 -24.34 11.27 -0.15
N ASP A 162 -24.50 12.07 -1.20
CA ASP A 162 -23.93 13.42 -1.28
C ASP A 162 -24.38 14.31 -0.09
N LYS A 163 -25.69 14.34 0.19
CA LYS A 163 -26.26 15.07 1.33
C LYS A 163 -25.74 14.59 2.68
N ARG A 164 -25.52 13.28 2.84
CA ARG A 164 -25.02 12.69 4.09
C ARG A 164 -23.60 13.14 4.38
N ILE A 165 -22.72 13.10 3.38
CA ILE A 165 -21.32 13.51 3.53
C ILE A 165 -21.23 15.01 3.78
N LEU A 166 -22.04 15.82 3.10
CA LEU A 166 -22.09 17.26 3.32
C LEU A 166 -22.60 17.62 4.73
N ARG A 167 -23.45 16.78 5.32
CA ARG A 167 -23.95 16.96 6.70
C ARG A 167 -22.92 16.58 7.75
N ASP A 168 -22.17 15.50 7.53
CA ASP A 168 -21.14 15.01 8.46
C ASP A 168 -19.96 14.47 7.65
N LYS A 169 -18.91 15.29 7.50
CA LYS A 169 -17.69 14.89 6.79
C LYS A 169 -16.86 13.87 7.56
N ALA A 170 -16.96 13.88 8.90
CA ALA A 170 -16.21 12.97 9.77
C ALA A 170 -16.73 11.53 9.69
N ILE A 171 -17.86 11.28 9.02
CA ILE A 171 -18.40 9.94 8.76
C ILE A 171 -17.36 9.00 8.11
N LEU A 172 -16.43 9.54 7.31
CA LEU A 172 -15.37 8.79 6.63
C LEU A 172 -14.28 8.29 7.58
N ASP A 173 -14.18 8.86 8.78
CA ASP A 173 -13.26 8.43 9.85
C ASP A 173 -13.96 7.52 10.88
N LYS A 174 -15.28 7.31 10.76
CA LYS A 174 -16.04 6.43 11.66
C LYS A 174 -15.81 4.96 11.32
N THR A 175 -16.28 4.09 12.20
CA THR A 175 -16.13 2.64 12.04
C THR A 175 -16.76 2.14 10.73
N MET A 176 -16.20 1.06 10.18
CA MET A 176 -16.73 0.43 8.95
C MET A 176 -18.23 0.10 9.04
N ALA A 177 -18.73 -0.31 10.21
CA ALA A 177 -20.14 -0.58 10.43
C ALA A 177 -21.00 0.70 10.33
N THR A 178 -20.50 1.80 10.91
CA THR A 178 -21.16 3.12 10.80
C THR A 178 -21.17 3.61 9.36
N GLN A 179 -20.08 3.45 8.63
CA GLN A 179 -20.01 3.80 7.22
C GLN A 179 -20.95 2.92 6.38
N PHE A 180 -21.00 1.61 6.61
CA PHE A 180 -21.90 0.71 5.89
C PHE A 180 -23.36 1.10 6.12
N GLN A 181 -23.72 1.42 7.36
CA GLN A 181 -25.06 1.90 7.68
C GLN A 181 -25.38 3.21 6.94
N ALA A 182 -24.52 4.22 7.07
CA ALA A 182 -24.76 5.55 6.53
C ALA A 182 -24.72 5.59 5.00
N PHE A 183 -23.84 4.82 4.37
CA PHE A 183 -23.64 4.88 2.92
C PHE A 183 -24.37 3.79 2.16
N ILE A 184 -24.61 2.62 2.74
CA ILE A 184 -25.24 1.52 2.02
C ILE A 184 -26.70 1.37 2.47
N VAL A 185 -26.94 1.15 3.76
CA VAL A 185 -28.27 0.78 4.27
C VAL A 185 -29.26 1.94 4.24
N GLU A 186 -28.95 3.05 4.88
CA GLU A 186 -29.92 4.13 5.04
C GLU A 186 -30.34 4.80 3.71
N PRO A 187 -29.42 5.04 2.74
CA PRO A 187 -29.84 5.57 1.44
C PRO A 187 -30.79 4.62 0.71
N LEU A 188 -30.60 3.31 0.82
CA LEU A 188 -31.50 2.33 0.21
C LEU A 188 -32.88 2.31 0.89
N GLN A 189 -32.93 2.38 2.21
CA GLN A 189 -34.19 2.49 2.95
C GLN A 189 -34.95 3.77 2.61
N GLU A 190 -34.25 4.88 2.39
CA GLU A 190 -34.86 6.14 1.95
C GLU A 190 -35.41 6.06 0.53
N LEU A 191 -34.70 5.40 -0.38
CA LEU A 191 -35.22 5.14 -1.72
C LEU A 191 -36.48 4.27 -1.67
N GLU A 192 -36.45 3.19 -0.89
CA GLU A 192 -37.59 2.29 -0.73
C GLU A 192 -38.82 3.03 -0.19
N LYS A 193 -38.64 3.85 0.86
CA LYS A 193 -39.70 4.71 1.41
C LYS A 193 -40.25 5.72 0.39
N ALA A 194 -39.43 6.14 -0.56
CA ALA A 194 -39.82 7.01 -1.66
C ALA A 194 -40.44 6.27 -2.86
N GLY A 195 -40.67 4.95 -2.75
CA GLY A 195 -41.19 4.11 -3.84
C GLY A 195 -40.18 3.91 -4.98
N LYS A 196 -38.91 4.13 -4.70
CA LYS A 196 -37.78 4.03 -5.62
C LYS A 196 -36.87 2.87 -5.21
N GLY A 197 -35.96 2.46 -6.09
CA GLY A 197 -35.03 1.40 -5.77
C GLY A 197 -33.96 1.22 -6.84
N ILE A 198 -32.91 0.49 -6.50
CA ILE A 198 -31.75 0.25 -7.36
C ILE A 198 -31.86 -1.06 -8.16
N GLY A 199 -33.06 -1.63 -8.25
CA GLY A 199 -33.30 -2.95 -8.82
C GLY A 199 -33.05 -4.09 -7.82
N GLN A 200 -33.35 -5.32 -8.24
CA GLN A 200 -33.20 -6.54 -7.44
C GLN A 200 -31.96 -7.33 -7.88
N ARG A 201 -31.28 -7.94 -6.89
CA ARG A 201 -30.07 -8.76 -7.05
C ARG A 201 -28.95 -8.03 -7.80
N ILE A 202 -28.58 -6.86 -7.30
CA ILE A 202 -27.41 -6.12 -7.79
C ILE A 202 -26.16 -6.76 -7.20
N VAL A 203 -25.21 -7.17 -8.03
CA VAL A 203 -24.04 -7.93 -7.60
C VAL A 203 -22.90 -7.01 -7.20
N ILE A 204 -22.28 -7.31 -6.08
CA ILE A 204 -21.01 -6.73 -5.64
C ILE A 204 -19.96 -7.85 -5.57
N ILE A 205 -18.87 -7.68 -6.32
CA ILE A 205 -17.75 -8.65 -6.33
C ILE A 205 -16.63 -8.16 -5.42
N VAL A 206 -16.15 -9.04 -4.55
CA VAL A 206 -15.01 -8.81 -3.66
C VAL A 206 -13.97 -9.89 -3.92
N ASP A 207 -12.87 -9.54 -4.59
CA ASP A 207 -11.78 -10.47 -4.93
C ASP A 207 -10.55 -10.19 -4.10
N GLY A 208 -9.85 -11.23 -3.64
CA GLY A 208 -8.61 -11.11 -2.88
C GLY A 208 -8.79 -10.70 -1.43
N LEU A 209 -9.91 -11.04 -0.76
CA LEU A 209 -10.11 -10.66 0.64
C LEU A 209 -8.94 -11.05 1.57
N ASP A 210 -8.27 -12.17 1.30
CA ASP A 210 -7.05 -12.62 2.00
C ASP A 210 -5.80 -11.73 1.76
N GLU A 211 -5.89 -10.76 0.86
CA GLU A 211 -4.88 -9.75 0.58
C GLU A 211 -5.10 -8.45 1.37
N CYS A 212 -6.25 -8.31 2.05
CA CYS A 212 -6.47 -7.24 3.02
C CYS A 212 -5.49 -7.37 4.20
N GLU A 213 -4.90 -6.28 4.65
CA GLU A 213 -3.79 -6.32 5.62
C GLU A 213 -4.16 -6.95 6.97
N SER A 214 -5.39 -6.70 7.44
CA SER A 214 -5.84 -6.99 8.79
C SER A 214 -6.82 -8.17 8.79
N THR A 215 -6.41 -9.25 9.45
CA THR A 215 -7.26 -10.43 9.71
C THR A 215 -8.60 -10.04 10.34
N ASP A 216 -8.60 -9.11 11.29
CA ASP A 216 -9.82 -8.64 11.96
C ASP A 216 -10.74 -7.88 11.00
N ASP A 217 -10.16 -7.07 10.11
CA ASP A 217 -10.95 -6.35 9.11
C ASP A 217 -11.53 -7.30 8.05
N GLN A 218 -10.80 -8.36 7.68
CA GLN A 218 -11.32 -9.40 6.80
C GLN A 218 -12.56 -10.07 7.38
N CYS A 219 -12.50 -10.47 8.65
CA CYS A 219 -13.65 -11.04 9.37
C CYS A 219 -14.80 -10.04 9.46
N ARG A 220 -14.49 -8.78 9.81
CA ARG A 220 -15.49 -7.71 9.98
C ARG A 220 -16.23 -7.38 8.70
N ILE A 221 -15.56 -7.41 7.54
CA ILE A 221 -16.21 -7.23 6.23
C ILE A 221 -17.26 -8.33 6.01
N ILE A 222 -16.88 -9.60 6.25
CA ILE A 222 -17.80 -10.74 6.10
C ILE A 222 -18.98 -10.62 7.05
N GLU A 223 -18.74 -10.32 8.33
CA GLU A 223 -19.77 -10.20 9.36
C GLU A 223 -20.81 -9.12 9.05
N ILE A 224 -20.36 -7.91 8.66
CA ILE A 224 -21.25 -6.79 8.33
C ILE A 224 -22.13 -7.14 7.11
N ILE A 225 -21.51 -7.70 6.07
CA ILE A 225 -22.21 -8.05 4.83
C ILE A 225 -23.18 -9.20 5.07
N ALA A 226 -22.75 -10.24 5.79
CA ALA A 226 -23.58 -11.40 6.07
C ALA A 226 -24.79 -11.04 6.93
N ALA A 227 -24.63 -10.16 7.94
CA ALA A 227 -25.76 -9.66 8.72
C ALA A 227 -26.77 -8.91 7.83
N ALA A 228 -26.29 -8.01 6.96
CA ALA A 228 -27.17 -7.27 6.05
C ALA A 228 -27.89 -8.17 5.03
N ALA A 229 -27.20 -9.20 4.53
CA ALA A 229 -27.77 -10.18 3.61
C ALA A 229 -28.80 -11.09 4.27
N ARG A 230 -28.51 -11.60 5.48
CA ARG A 230 -29.41 -12.44 6.28
C ARG A 230 -30.71 -11.72 6.61
N ASP A 231 -30.60 -10.45 6.98
CA ASP A 231 -31.74 -9.64 7.42
C ASP A 231 -32.51 -9.02 6.24
N GLY A 232 -32.07 -9.27 5.00
CA GLY A 232 -32.73 -8.78 3.78
C GLY A 232 -32.70 -7.25 3.64
N ILE A 233 -31.73 -6.59 4.29
CA ILE A 233 -31.67 -5.12 4.43
C ILE A 233 -31.32 -4.42 3.11
N THR A 234 -30.62 -5.12 2.21
CA THR A 234 -30.15 -4.56 0.94
C THR A 234 -30.52 -5.48 -0.23
N PRO A 235 -30.71 -4.94 -1.46
CA PRO A 235 -31.00 -5.76 -2.64
C PRO A 235 -29.73 -6.37 -3.26
N PHE A 236 -28.62 -6.35 -2.54
CA PHE A 236 -27.31 -6.77 -3.05
C PHE A 236 -27.07 -8.27 -2.91
N CYS A 237 -26.35 -8.82 -3.87
CA CYS A 237 -25.74 -10.14 -3.77
C CYS A 237 -24.23 -9.99 -3.76
N TRP A 238 -23.54 -10.66 -2.84
CA TRP A 238 -22.11 -10.48 -2.63
C TRP A 238 -21.36 -11.74 -3.04
N ALA A 239 -20.40 -11.58 -3.96
CA ALA A 239 -19.53 -12.65 -4.42
C ALA A 239 -18.11 -12.44 -3.92
N PHE A 240 -17.65 -13.30 -3.02
CA PHE A 240 -16.31 -13.29 -2.46
C PHE A 240 -15.40 -14.29 -3.17
N PHE A 241 -14.16 -13.89 -3.42
CA PHE A 241 -13.10 -14.74 -3.94
C PHE A 241 -11.88 -14.60 -3.05
N SER A 242 -11.46 -15.68 -2.40
CA SER A 242 -10.33 -15.62 -1.46
C SER A 242 -9.66 -16.98 -1.27
N ARG A 243 -8.51 -16.97 -0.59
CA ARG A 243 -7.98 -18.19 0.01
C ARG A 243 -8.86 -18.64 1.18
N PRO A 244 -8.92 -19.95 1.46
CA PRO A 244 -9.57 -20.48 2.64
C PRO A 244 -8.66 -20.30 3.87
N GLU A 245 -8.29 -19.06 4.21
CA GLU A 245 -7.54 -18.80 5.43
C GLU A 245 -8.42 -19.14 6.65
N PRO A 246 -7.87 -19.69 7.76
CA PRO A 246 -8.68 -20.25 8.84
C PRO A 246 -9.71 -19.28 9.43
N HIS A 247 -9.38 -18.00 9.56
CA HIS A 247 -10.30 -16.98 10.06
C HIS A 247 -11.39 -16.62 9.05
N ILE A 248 -11.09 -16.59 7.74
CA ILE A 248 -12.09 -16.39 6.68
C ILE A 248 -13.08 -17.57 6.68
N GLU A 249 -12.56 -18.81 6.74
CA GLU A 249 -13.41 -20.01 6.88
C GLU A 249 -14.27 -19.93 8.13
N ALA A 250 -13.70 -19.52 9.27
CA ALA A 250 -14.43 -19.36 10.51
C ALA A 250 -15.55 -18.31 10.41
N SER A 251 -15.39 -17.23 9.63
CA SER A 251 -16.42 -16.21 9.43
C SER A 251 -17.59 -16.65 8.53
N PHE A 252 -17.38 -17.59 7.61
CA PHE A 252 -18.46 -18.17 6.79
C PHE A 252 -19.10 -19.43 7.40
N SER A 253 -18.49 -20.01 8.43
CA SER A 253 -18.95 -21.23 9.09
C SER A 253 -20.19 -21.13 10.00
N PRO A 254 -20.58 -19.96 10.58
CA PRO A 254 -21.77 -19.88 11.41
C PRO A 254 -23.01 -20.33 10.63
N ALA A 255 -23.89 -21.10 11.26
CA ALA A 255 -25.01 -21.76 10.57
C ALA A 255 -25.92 -20.77 9.83
N ASP A 256 -26.12 -19.58 10.41
CA ASP A 256 -26.94 -18.52 9.85
C ASP A 256 -26.30 -17.84 8.63
N VAL A 257 -24.97 -17.88 8.51
CA VAL A 257 -24.20 -17.40 7.35
C VAL A 257 -24.04 -18.50 6.29
N ALA A 258 -23.72 -19.73 6.71
CA ALA A 258 -23.51 -20.87 5.83
C ALA A 258 -24.79 -21.20 5.02
N GLN A 259 -25.96 -21.12 5.63
CA GLN A 259 -27.25 -21.40 4.97
C GLN A 259 -27.61 -20.38 3.88
N ILE A 260 -27.05 -19.16 3.93
CA ILE A 260 -27.27 -18.11 2.93
C ILE A 260 -26.10 -17.94 1.96
N THR A 261 -25.10 -18.84 2.02
CA THR A 261 -23.88 -18.77 1.22
C THR A 261 -23.74 -19.95 0.27
N CYS A 262 -23.65 -19.68 -1.02
CA CYS A 262 -23.20 -20.65 -2.01
C CYS A 262 -21.68 -20.77 -1.93
N MET A 263 -21.17 -21.82 -1.29
CA MET A 263 -19.73 -22.08 -1.19
C MET A 263 -19.25 -22.98 -2.32
N THR A 264 -18.23 -22.52 -3.06
CA THR A 264 -17.59 -23.27 -4.14
C THR A 264 -16.10 -23.38 -3.86
N LEU A 265 -15.56 -24.61 -3.90
CA LEU A 265 -14.12 -24.84 -3.83
C LEU A 265 -13.55 -24.89 -5.25
N LEU A 266 -12.51 -24.10 -5.50
CA LEU A 266 -11.67 -24.18 -6.70
C LEU A 266 -10.31 -24.80 -6.31
N PRO A 267 -10.18 -26.14 -6.33
CA PRO A 267 -8.97 -26.82 -5.85
C PRO A 267 -7.83 -26.74 -6.87
N ILE A 268 -6.63 -27.15 -6.43
CA ILE A 268 -5.58 -27.57 -7.37
C ILE A 268 -6.01 -28.92 -7.93
N SER A 269 -6.37 -28.96 -9.20
CA SER A 269 -6.87 -30.15 -9.88
C SER A 269 -6.41 -30.19 -11.33
N ARG A 270 -6.16 -31.40 -11.82
CA ARG A 270 -5.89 -31.68 -13.24
C ARG A 270 -7.13 -31.52 -14.12
N ASP A 271 -8.31 -31.28 -13.55
CA ASP A 271 -9.50 -30.90 -14.34
C ASP A 271 -9.27 -29.59 -15.12
N ALA A 272 -8.34 -28.74 -14.63
CA ALA A 272 -7.94 -27.51 -15.31
C ALA A 272 -6.95 -27.73 -16.46
N ASP A 273 -6.47 -28.94 -16.70
CA ASP A 273 -5.38 -29.19 -17.66
C ASP A 273 -5.75 -28.81 -19.09
N SER A 274 -6.98 -29.11 -19.52
CA SER A 274 -7.47 -28.74 -20.86
C SER A 274 -7.54 -27.21 -21.03
N ASP A 275 -8.02 -26.50 -20.01
CA ASP A 275 -8.03 -25.03 -20.00
C ASP A 275 -6.61 -24.44 -19.98
N ILE A 276 -5.70 -25.06 -19.23
CA ILE A 276 -4.28 -24.65 -19.15
C ILE A 276 -3.60 -24.87 -20.51
N GLU A 277 -3.85 -25.99 -21.17
CA GLU A 277 -3.32 -26.28 -22.50
C GLU A 277 -3.79 -25.22 -23.51
N LEU A 278 -5.10 -24.93 -23.53
CA LEU A 278 -5.67 -23.90 -24.40
C LEU A 278 -5.03 -22.52 -24.12
N TYR A 279 -4.89 -22.16 -22.84
CA TYR A 279 -4.22 -20.93 -22.42
C TYR A 279 -2.76 -20.86 -22.87
N LEU A 280 -2.00 -21.95 -22.72
CA LEU A 280 -0.60 -22.05 -23.13
C LEU A 280 -0.45 -21.93 -24.65
N ARG A 281 -1.24 -22.68 -25.43
CA ARG A 281 -1.19 -22.65 -26.91
C ARG A 281 -1.44 -21.23 -27.43
N SER A 282 -2.53 -20.60 -26.99
CA SER A 282 -2.85 -19.21 -27.33
C SER A 282 -1.76 -18.22 -26.87
N GLY A 283 -1.17 -18.46 -25.70
CA GLY A 283 -0.07 -17.66 -25.16
C GLY A 283 1.19 -17.72 -26.02
N PHE A 284 1.61 -18.93 -26.42
CA PHE A 284 2.79 -19.12 -27.28
C PHE A 284 2.58 -18.55 -28.68
N GLU A 285 1.41 -18.73 -29.28
CA GLU A 285 1.06 -18.11 -30.56
C GLU A 285 1.19 -16.58 -30.49
N ASN A 286 0.71 -15.96 -29.41
CA ASN A 286 0.85 -14.52 -29.20
C ASN A 286 2.31 -14.10 -29.03
N ILE A 287 3.13 -14.89 -28.33
CA ILE A 287 4.58 -14.63 -28.19
C ILE A 287 5.26 -14.66 -29.57
N LEU A 288 5.01 -15.71 -30.37
CA LEU A 288 5.58 -15.83 -31.71
C LEU A 288 5.18 -14.64 -32.60
N ARG A 289 3.88 -14.28 -32.59
CA ARG A 289 3.33 -13.14 -33.33
C ARG A 289 4.01 -11.83 -32.91
N ARG A 290 4.13 -11.55 -31.61
CA ARG A 290 4.74 -10.32 -31.09
C ARG A 290 6.24 -10.24 -31.37
N ARG A 291 6.94 -11.37 -31.43
CA ARG A 291 8.37 -11.44 -31.75
C ARG A 291 8.66 -11.56 -33.25
N ASN A 292 7.62 -11.56 -34.09
CA ASN A 292 7.74 -11.77 -35.53
C ASN A 292 8.53 -13.04 -35.90
N ILE A 293 8.34 -14.10 -35.11
CA ILE A 293 8.94 -15.41 -35.36
C ILE A 293 7.94 -16.20 -36.21
N PRO A 294 8.33 -16.75 -37.37
CA PRO A 294 7.44 -17.55 -38.19
C PRO A 294 6.84 -18.70 -37.37
N LEU A 295 5.52 -18.88 -37.49
CA LEU A 295 4.85 -20.07 -36.98
C LEU A 295 5.42 -21.28 -37.71
N LYS A 296 6.40 -21.96 -37.08
CA LYS A 296 6.71 -23.34 -37.45
C LYS A 296 5.43 -24.14 -37.23
N SER A 297 5.07 -25.03 -38.16
CA SER A 297 3.94 -25.93 -37.96
C SER A 297 4.19 -26.73 -36.68
N GLN A 298 3.40 -26.48 -35.62
CA GLN A 298 3.44 -27.15 -34.31
C GLN A 298 4.60 -26.75 -33.38
N TRP A 299 4.77 -25.44 -33.07
CA TRP A 299 5.61 -24.99 -31.97
C TRP A 299 4.77 -24.36 -30.83
N PRO A 300 4.99 -24.74 -29.55
CA PRO A 300 5.82 -25.86 -29.07
C PRO A 300 5.35 -27.22 -29.60
N SER A 301 6.21 -28.25 -29.49
CA SER A 301 5.80 -29.62 -29.82
C SER A 301 4.69 -30.09 -28.87
N ASP A 302 3.87 -31.05 -29.29
CA ASP A 302 2.82 -31.59 -28.41
C ASP A 302 3.40 -32.28 -27.16
N SER A 303 4.62 -32.83 -27.26
CA SER A 303 5.34 -33.39 -26.11
C SER A 303 5.75 -32.31 -25.10
N ASP A 304 6.25 -31.17 -25.59
CA ASP A 304 6.59 -30.03 -24.72
C ASP A 304 5.32 -29.46 -24.08
N MET A 305 4.23 -29.38 -24.85
CA MET A 305 2.94 -28.91 -24.36
C MET A 305 2.41 -29.81 -23.24
N GLN A 306 2.40 -31.13 -23.46
CA GLN A 306 1.99 -32.10 -22.45
C GLN A 306 2.84 -31.98 -21.18
N THR A 307 4.16 -31.83 -21.35
CA THR A 307 5.09 -31.63 -20.22
C THR A 307 4.73 -30.36 -19.43
N LEU A 308 4.46 -29.24 -20.10
CA LEU A 308 4.07 -27.99 -19.45
C LEU A 308 2.73 -28.08 -18.72
N VAL A 309 1.76 -28.78 -19.30
CA VAL A 309 0.45 -29.01 -18.68
C VAL A 309 0.59 -29.87 -17.43
N GLU A 310 1.32 -30.99 -17.53
CA GLU A 310 1.59 -31.87 -16.39
C GLU A 310 2.30 -31.13 -15.25
N LYS A 311 3.32 -30.32 -15.59
CA LYS A 311 4.06 -29.50 -14.62
C LYS A 311 3.25 -28.36 -14.03
N SER A 312 2.28 -27.83 -14.77
CA SER A 312 1.38 -26.82 -14.23
C SER A 312 0.54 -27.40 -13.08
N ASN A 313 0.27 -28.72 -13.08
CA ASN A 313 -0.46 -29.41 -12.01
C ASN A 313 -1.74 -28.66 -11.59
N GLY A 314 -2.54 -28.18 -12.56
CA GLY A 314 -3.74 -27.39 -12.30
C GLY A 314 -3.55 -25.92 -11.90
N LEU A 315 -2.31 -25.41 -11.84
CA LEU A 315 -1.98 -24.04 -11.47
C LEU A 315 -1.75 -23.15 -12.71
N PHE A 316 -2.70 -22.27 -13.00
CA PHE A 316 -2.56 -21.23 -14.04
C PHE A 316 -1.36 -20.31 -13.80
N ILE A 317 -0.95 -20.08 -12.55
CA ILE A 317 0.22 -19.27 -12.26
C ILE A 317 1.52 -19.89 -12.81
N TYR A 318 1.62 -21.23 -12.86
CA TYR A 318 2.74 -21.90 -13.49
C TYR A 318 2.78 -21.57 -14.98
N ALA A 319 1.66 -21.81 -15.67
CA ALA A 319 1.51 -21.53 -17.10
C ALA A 319 1.78 -20.05 -17.44
N ALA A 320 1.21 -19.12 -16.67
CA ALA A 320 1.44 -17.68 -16.85
C ALA A 320 2.91 -17.30 -16.66
N THR A 321 3.58 -17.90 -15.67
CA THR A 321 5.02 -17.67 -15.41
C THR A 321 5.88 -18.27 -16.53
N ALA A 322 5.53 -19.46 -17.02
CA ALA A 322 6.20 -20.11 -18.16
C ALA A 322 6.13 -19.24 -19.42
N LEU A 323 4.94 -18.72 -19.75
CA LEU A 323 4.77 -17.78 -20.86
C LEU A 323 5.65 -16.54 -20.68
N ARG A 324 5.75 -15.96 -19.48
CA ARG A 324 6.62 -14.79 -19.23
C ARG A 324 8.10 -15.13 -19.37
N VAL A 325 8.55 -16.30 -18.91
CA VAL A 325 9.94 -16.76 -19.08
C VAL A 325 10.27 -16.90 -20.57
N VAL A 326 9.39 -17.53 -21.35
CA VAL A 326 9.60 -17.77 -22.79
C VAL A 326 9.43 -16.49 -23.62
N ALA A 327 8.61 -15.54 -23.16
CA ALA A 327 8.43 -14.24 -23.81
C ALA A 327 9.67 -13.34 -23.73
N ARG A 328 10.63 -13.62 -22.83
CA ARG A 328 11.84 -12.80 -22.67
C ARG A 328 12.65 -12.74 -23.98
N PRO A 329 13.33 -11.61 -24.25
CA PRO A 329 14.30 -11.54 -25.34
C PRO A 329 15.38 -12.62 -25.16
N GLY A 330 15.71 -13.31 -26.26
CA GLY A 330 16.66 -14.43 -26.26
C GLY A 330 16.15 -15.65 -27.04
N PRO A 331 16.91 -16.76 -27.05
CA PRO A 331 16.53 -17.99 -27.73
C PRO A 331 15.30 -18.63 -27.08
N ILE A 332 14.19 -18.71 -27.82
CA ILE A 332 12.91 -19.18 -27.29
C ILE A 332 12.96 -20.68 -26.97
N GLU A 333 13.68 -21.45 -27.79
CA GLU A 333 13.85 -22.89 -27.61
C GLU A 333 14.62 -23.22 -26.33
N GLU A 334 15.65 -22.44 -25.97
CA GLU A 334 16.38 -22.61 -24.71
C GLU A 334 15.52 -22.27 -23.49
N ALA A 335 14.71 -21.20 -23.60
CA ALA A 335 13.79 -20.81 -22.54
C ALA A 335 12.69 -21.87 -22.33
N LEU A 336 12.13 -22.44 -23.40
CA LEU A 336 11.15 -23.52 -23.31
C LEU A 336 11.77 -24.79 -22.70
N CYS A 337 12.93 -25.23 -23.24
CA CYS A 337 13.64 -26.41 -22.75
C CYS A 337 13.94 -26.31 -21.25
N ALA A 338 14.31 -25.11 -20.79
CA ALA A 338 14.55 -24.84 -19.38
C ALA A 338 13.33 -25.06 -18.49
N VAL A 339 12.17 -24.56 -18.91
CA VAL A 339 10.91 -24.70 -18.15
C VAL A 339 10.52 -26.18 -18.11
N CYS A 340 10.59 -26.88 -19.25
CA CYS A 340 10.30 -28.31 -19.35
C CYS A 340 11.25 -29.18 -18.50
N ALA A 341 12.53 -28.79 -18.38
CA ALA A 341 13.53 -29.53 -17.62
C ALA A 341 13.48 -29.33 -16.09
N THR A 342 12.59 -28.46 -15.59
CA THR A 342 12.40 -28.32 -14.14
C THR A 342 12.01 -29.67 -13.51
N SER A 343 12.30 -29.89 -12.24
CA SER A 343 11.80 -31.05 -11.50
C SER A 343 11.74 -30.73 -10.02
N PRO A 344 10.66 -31.09 -9.32
CA PRO A 344 10.57 -30.87 -7.88
C PRO A 344 11.51 -31.81 -7.13
N ASP A 345 11.83 -31.41 -5.90
CA ASP A 345 12.42 -32.33 -4.94
C ASP A 345 11.43 -33.48 -4.68
N ARG A 346 11.88 -34.72 -4.90
CA ARG A 346 11.06 -35.94 -4.73
C ARG A 346 10.56 -36.13 -3.30
N THR A 347 11.12 -35.40 -2.34
CA THR A 347 10.71 -35.46 -0.93
C THR A 347 9.62 -34.44 -0.56
N SER A 348 9.28 -33.51 -1.47
CA SER A 348 8.26 -32.49 -1.21
C SER A 348 6.85 -33.02 -1.45
N ASN A 349 6.03 -33.01 -0.40
CA ASN A 349 4.59 -33.30 -0.47
C ASN A 349 3.74 -32.03 -0.67
N SER A 350 4.37 -30.90 -1.01
CA SER A 350 3.65 -29.63 -1.19
C SER A 350 2.78 -29.68 -2.45
N PRO A 351 1.52 -29.20 -2.40
CA PRO A 351 0.70 -29.05 -3.60
C PRO A 351 1.28 -28.00 -4.57
N PHE A 352 2.26 -27.21 -4.13
CA PHE A 352 3.01 -26.25 -4.94
C PHE A 352 4.39 -26.75 -5.38
N ALA A 353 4.73 -28.04 -5.20
CA ALA A 353 6.09 -28.55 -5.43
C ALA A 353 6.65 -28.22 -6.84
N GLU A 354 5.87 -28.40 -7.91
CA GLU A 354 6.29 -28.04 -9.27
C GLU A 354 6.50 -26.53 -9.43
N LEU A 355 5.62 -25.71 -8.84
CA LEU A 355 5.73 -24.26 -8.87
C LEU A 355 6.95 -23.77 -8.09
N ASP A 356 7.22 -24.36 -6.93
CA ASP A 356 8.38 -24.06 -6.09
C ASP A 356 9.67 -24.45 -6.81
N ALA A 357 9.71 -25.61 -7.47
CA ALA A 357 10.83 -26.01 -8.32
C ALA A 357 11.09 -25.01 -9.45
N PHE A 358 10.01 -24.49 -10.05
CA PHE A 358 10.13 -23.49 -11.10
C PHE A 358 10.62 -22.14 -10.57
N TYR A 359 10.14 -21.69 -9.40
CA TYR A 359 10.68 -20.50 -8.74
C TYR A 359 12.15 -20.68 -8.33
N MET A 360 12.53 -21.85 -7.83
CA MET A 360 13.93 -22.20 -7.56
C MET A 360 14.78 -22.08 -8.82
N LEU A 361 14.32 -22.59 -9.98
CA LEU A 361 15.02 -22.43 -11.25
C LEU A 361 15.22 -20.95 -11.62
N ILE A 362 14.17 -20.13 -11.47
CA ILE A 362 14.25 -18.68 -11.75
C ILE A 362 15.32 -18.04 -10.84
N MET A 363 15.34 -18.38 -9.55
CA MET A 363 16.31 -17.85 -8.60
C MET A 363 17.74 -18.35 -8.85
N GLN A 364 17.92 -19.62 -9.22
CA GLN A 364 19.23 -20.23 -9.50
C GLN A 364 19.88 -19.70 -10.79
N ARG A 365 19.09 -19.17 -11.73
CA ARG A 365 19.58 -18.56 -12.97
C ARG A 365 20.10 -17.14 -12.79
N ILE A 366 19.86 -16.53 -11.64
CA ILE A 366 20.36 -15.20 -11.33
C ILE A 366 21.89 -15.26 -11.23
N PRO A 367 22.64 -14.36 -11.92
CA PRO A 367 24.08 -14.26 -11.77
C PRO A 367 24.49 -14.04 -10.31
N SER A 368 25.57 -14.68 -9.87
CA SER A 368 26.02 -14.61 -8.46
C SER A 368 26.37 -13.18 -8.03
N GLU A 369 26.79 -12.32 -8.95
CA GLU A 369 27.03 -10.89 -8.70
C GLU A 369 25.74 -10.08 -8.44
N GLU A 370 24.60 -10.49 -9.00
CA GLU A 370 23.31 -9.77 -8.88
C GLU A 370 22.45 -10.33 -7.75
N LEU A 371 22.68 -11.58 -7.35
CA LEU A 371 21.86 -12.30 -6.37
C LEU A 371 21.71 -11.56 -5.02
N PRO A 372 22.77 -10.99 -4.40
CA PRO A 372 22.61 -10.26 -3.13
C PRO A 372 21.66 -9.06 -3.23
N ALA A 373 21.75 -8.29 -4.32
CA ALA A 373 20.89 -7.14 -4.54
C ALA A 373 19.43 -7.56 -4.81
N ILE A 374 19.24 -8.67 -5.55
CA ILE A 374 17.92 -9.25 -5.78
C ILE A 374 17.28 -9.76 -4.48
N LEU A 375 18.03 -10.47 -3.63
CA LEU A 375 17.51 -10.94 -2.35
C LEU A 375 17.16 -9.78 -1.41
N LEU A 376 17.95 -8.70 -1.41
CA LEU A 376 17.60 -7.47 -0.70
C LEU A 376 16.33 -6.82 -1.26
N LEU A 377 16.19 -6.70 -2.59
CA LEU A 377 14.97 -6.17 -3.22
C LEU A 377 13.73 -7.01 -2.84
N CYS A 378 13.84 -8.34 -2.96
CA CYS A 378 12.79 -9.28 -2.57
C CYS A 378 12.45 -9.15 -1.08
N MET A 379 13.45 -9.02 -0.21
CA MET A 379 13.25 -8.81 1.22
C MET A 379 12.52 -7.49 1.50
N MET A 380 12.89 -6.42 0.81
CA MET A 380 12.24 -5.11 0.92
C MET A 380 10.78 -5.19 0.46
N LEU A 381 10.49 -5.83 -0.67
CA LEU A 381 9.12 -6.11 -1.14
C LEU A 381 8.31 -6.94 -0.14
N CYS A 382 8.93 -7.96 0.47
CA CYS A 382 8.24 -8.85 1.40
C CYS A 382 8.04 -8.24 2.80
N ARG A 383 8.81 -7.22 3.18
CA ARG A 383 8.81 -6.65 4.55
C ARG A 383 8.31 -5.22 4.66
N ASN A 384 8.32 -4.43 3.58
CA ASN A 384 7.74 -3.08 3.58
C ASN A 384 6.20 -3.15 3.57
N LYS A 385 5.61 -3.53 4.71
CA LYS A 385 4.19 -3.28 5.03
C LYS A 385 3.95 -1.84 5.52
N ILE A 386 5.02 -1.11 5.84
CA ILE A 386 4.99 0.14 6.63
C ILE A 386 4.38 1.33 5.85
N TYR A 387 4.26 1.26 4.52
CA TYR A 387 3.68 2.33 3.69
C TYR A 387 2.23 2.08 3.27
N ALA A 388 1.47 1.40 4.13
CA ALA A 388 0.00 1.37 4.10
C ALA A 388 -0.66 2.75 4.30
N ALA A 389 0.04 3.88 4.17
CA ALA A 389 -0.56 5.20 4.00
C ALA A 389 -0.82 5.55 2.52
N THR A 390 0.00 5.01 1.59
CA THR A 390 -0.08 5.28 0.14
C THR A 390 -0.51 4.06 -0.70
N GLY A 391 -1.01 2.99 -0.05
CA GLY A 391 -1.69 1.89 -0.74
C GLY A 391 -0.79 0.99 -1.60
N GLY A 392 0.27 0.38 -1.04
CA GLY A 392 0.71 -0.86 -1.68
C GLY A 392 1.93 -1.71 -1.21
N TYR A 393 1.91 -3.05 -1.49
CA TYR A 393 3.05 -3.97 -1.73
C TYR A 393 3.87 -3.54 -2.96
N ARG A 394 3.34 -2.54 -3.67
CA ARG A 394 4.01 -1.70 -4.63
C ARG A 394 4.90 -0.71 -3.91
N ILE A 395 6.17 -0.73 -4.28
CA ILE A 395 7.17 0.18 -3.72
C ILE A 395 7.72 1.08 -4.83
N GLY A 396 8.00 2.34 -4.47
CA GLY A 396 8.57 3.32 -5.40
C GLY A 396 9.92 2.85 -5.91
N ALA A 397 10.01 2.56 -7.21
CA ALA A 397 11.17 1.91 -7.83
C ALA A 397 12.47 2.68 -7.56
N MET A 398 12.36 4.00 -7.65
CA MET A 398 13.42 4.94 -7.36
C MET A 398 14.03 4.77 -5.97
N LEU A 399 13.19 4.75 -4.94
CA LEU A 399 13.64 4.70 -3.57
C LEU A 399 14.31 3.36 -3.28
N GLN A 400 13.78 2.27 -3.83
CA GLN A 400 14.37 0.94 -3.70
C GLN A 400 15.73 0.85 -4.39
N ARG A 401 15.85 1.37 -5.61
CA ARG A 401 17.13 1.48 -6.31
C ARG A 401 18.17 2.18 -5.46
N ASN A 402 17.76 3.26 -4.80
CA ASN A 402 18.63 4.04 -3.94
C ASN A 402 19.00 3.24 -2.67
N MET A 403 18.04 2.60 -2.02
CA MET A 403 18.30 1.72 -0.88
C MET A 403 19.21 0.52 -1.21
N LEU A 404 19.30 0.12 -2.48
CA LEU A 404 20.22 -0.93 -2.94
C LEU A 404 21.57 -0.38 -3.42
N SER A 405 21.76 0.95 -3.45
CA SER A 405 22.95 1.63 -3.98
C SER A 405 23.33 1.25 -5.43
N LEU A 406 22.37 0.83 -6.26
CA LEU A 406 22.59 0.44 -7.65
C LEU A 406 22.55 1.64 -8.58
N SER A 407 23.11 1.61 -9.80
CA SER A 407 22.75 2.54 -10.89
C SER A 407 21.34 2.27 -11.41
N GLU A 408 20.73 3.20 -12.17
CA GLU A 408 19.46 2.93 -12.84
C GLU A 408 19.56 1.69 -13.75
N ILE A 409 20.64 1.61 -14.54
CA ILE A 409 20.89 0.49 -15.45
C ILE A 409 21.01 -0.83 -14.69
N GLN A 410 21.81 -0.86 -13.61
CA GLN A 410 21.95 -2.05 -12.77
C GLN A 410 20.63 -2.44 -12.09
N PHE A 411 19.84 -1.48 -11.64
CA PHE A 411 18.57 -1.75 -11.01
C PHE A 411 17.53 -2.30 -12.00
N ARG A 412 17.49 -1.73 -13.22
CA ARG A 412 16.68 -2.27 -14.32
C ARG A 412 17.13 -3.68 -14.69
N ALA A 413 18.43 -3.95 -14.73
CA ALA A 413 18.96 -5.31 -14.95
C ALA A 413 18.49 -6.28 -13.85
N VAL A 414 18.62 -5.89 -12.58
CA VAL A 414 18.11 -6.64 -11.41
C VAL A 414 16.61 -6.94 -11.52
N CYS A 415 15.79 -5.94 -11.87
CA CYS A 415 14.34 -6.13 -12.07
C CYS A 415 14.06 -7.07 -13.26
N ASN A 416 14.85 -6.95 -14.33
CA ASN A 416 14.71 -7.75 -15.54
C ASN A 416 15.03 -9.24 -15.30
N GLN A 417 15.99 -9.58 -14.42
CA GLN A 417 16.25 -10.97 -14.03
C GLN A 417 15.00 -11.64 -13.44
N LEU A 418 14.20 -10.88 -12.70
CA LEU A 418 12.97 -11.35 -12.07
C LEU A 418 11.70 -11.05 -12.87
N SER A 419 11.78 -10.51 -14.09
CA SER A 419 10.61 -10.13 -14.92
C SER A 419 9.53 -11.20 -15.16
N ALA A 420 9.78 -12.48 -14.84
CA ALA A 420 8.79 -13.56 -14.88
C ALA A 420 7.84 -13.55 -13.66
N VAL A 421 8.32 -13.06 -12.53
CA VAL A 421 7.64 -13.07 -11.22
C VAL A 421 7.49 -11.67 -10.61
N LEU A 422 8.27 -10.72 -11.10
CA LEU A 422 8.30 -9.32 -10.71
C LEU A 422 7.84 -8.44 -11.87
N HIS A 423 6.95 -7.50 -11.58
CA HIS A 423 6.58 -6.43 -12.51
C HIS A 423 7.28 -5.14 -12.10
N PHE A 424 7.87 -4.47 -13.08
CA PHE A 424 8.38 -3.11 -12.93
C PHE A 424 7.58 -2.22 -13.89
N ASP A 425 6.66 -1.45 -13.32
CA ASP A 425 5.88 -0.43 -14.03
C ASP A 425 6.73 0.82 -14.14
N ASP A 426 7.42 0.94 -15.27
CA ASP A 426 8.29 2.07 -15.58
C ASP A 426 7.46 3.27 -16.03
N ARG A 427 7.33 4.26 -15.16
CA ARG A 427 6.67 5.53 -15.50
C ARG A 427 7.71 6.49 -16.04
N SER A 428 7.65 6.73 -17.35
CA SER A 428 8.49 7.69 -18.06
C SER A 428 8.10 9.15 -17.80
N ASP A 429 6.96 9.41 -17.15
CA ASP A 429 6.47 10.76 -16.91
C ASP A 429 7.49 11.56 -16.08
N THR A 430 8.12 12.53 -16.72
CA THR A 430 9.01 13.48 -16.08
C THR A 430 8.20 14.32 -15.11
N PHE A 431 8.59 14.28 -13.84
CA PHE A 431 8.04 15.14 -12.80
C PHE A 431 8.04 16.60 -13.23
N ASP A 432 6.85 17.17 -13.50
CA ASP A 432 6.74 18.59 -13.82
C ASP A 432 6.88 19.39 -12.52
N LEU A 433 8.08 19.93 -12.31
CA LEU A 433 8.41 20.76 -11.17
C LEU A 433 7.70 22.13 -11.18
N THR A 434 7.26 22.58 -12.35
CA THR A 434 6.72 23.94 -12.52
C THR A 434 5.41 24.14 -11.77
N GLN A 435 4.66 23.05 -11.53
CA GLN A 435 3.44 23.05 -10.71
C GLN A 435 3.69 23.37 -9.23
N PHE A 436 4.95 23.35 -8.77
CA PHE A 436 5.35 23.60 -7.38
C PHE A 436 6.08 24.95 -7.17
N GLY A 437 6.25 25.77 -8.21
CA GLY A 437 6.89 27.10 -8.14
C GLY A 437 8.36 27.13 -8.56
N ASP A 438 9.14 28.11 -8.07
CA ASP A 438 10.57 28.28 -8.39
C ASP A 438 11.43 27.21 -7.70
N THR A 439 11.67 26.10 -8.40
CA THR A 439 12.39 24.92 -7.90
C THR A 439 13.92 25.00 -8.07
N GLY A 440 14.44 26.14 -8.53
CA GLY A 440 15.88 26.40 -8.62
C GLY A 440 16.49 26.93 -7.32
N ARG A 441 15.68 27.06 -6.26
CA ARG A 441 16.12 27.60 -4.97
C ARG A 441 16.81 26.53 -4.10
N PRO A 442 17.86 26.89 -3.35
CA PRO A 442 18.45 26.01 -2.35
C PRO A 442 17.42 25.56 -1.31
N PHE A 443 17.53 24.32 -0.83
CA PHE A 443 16.60 23.71 0.14
C PHE A 443 16.34 24.59 1.38
N GLN A 444 17.35 25.32 1.84
CA GLN A 444 17.27 26.24 2.99
C GLN A 444 16.22 27.35 2.84
N ARG A 445 15.68 27.56 1.64
CA ARG A 445 14.66 28.57 1.33
C ARG A 445 13.31 27.97 0.91
N ALA A 446 13.13 26.64 0.99
CA ALA A 446 11.87 25.98 0.69
C ALA A 446 10.85 26.18 1.84
N THR A 447 9.57 26.35 1.49
CA THR A 447 8.49 26.45 2.50
C THR A 447 8.09 25.06 3.02
N SER A 448 7.57 24.99 4.24
CA SER A 448 7.08 23.74 4.86
C SER A 448 6.05 23.01 3.98
N ALA A 449 5.08 23.75 3.44
CA ALA A 449 4.04 23.21 2.56
C ALA A 449 4.58 22.67 1.23
N LEU A 450 5.64 23.26 0.67
CA LEU A 450 6.29 22.75 -0.53
C LEU A 450 7.00 21.43 -0.24
N THR A 451 7.76 21.38 0.86
CA THR A 451 8.49 20.18 1.30
C THR A 451 7.54 19.01 1.59
N GLU A 452 6.40 19.25 2.23
CA GLU A 452 5.40 18.21 2.49
C GLU A 452 4.82 17.63 1.20
N LYS A 453 4.41 18.49 0.26
CA LYS A 453 3.90 18.06 -1.06
C LYS A 453 4.95 17.26 -1.84
N LEU A 454 6.19 17.75 -1.90
CA LEU A 454 7.27 17.05 -2.61
C LEU A 454 7.60 15.70 -1.97
N ARG A 455 7.54 15.59 -0.64
CA ARG A 455 7.88 14.36 0.09
C ARG A 455 6.94 13.22 -0.29
N ALA A 456 5.62 13.48 -0.29
CA ALA A 456 4.62 12.49 -0.66
C ALA A 456 4.84 11.91 -2.07
N HIS A 457 5.30 12.75 -3.01
CA HIS A 457 5.62 12.32 -4.38
C HIS A 457 6.95 11.53 -4.45
N VAL A 458 7.98 11.98 -3.72
CA VAL A 458 9.28 11.31 -3.65
C VAL A 458 9.18 9.91 -3.04
N ILE A 459 8.36 9.72 -2.01
CA ILE A 459 8.14 8.38 -1.42
C ILE A 459 7.16 7.52 -2.23
N GLY A 460 6.42 8.14 -3.15
CA GLY A 460 5.44 7.49 -4.02
C GLY A 460 6.08 6.78 -5.21
N GLU A 461 5.40 6.83 -6.36
CA GLU A 461 5.75 6.06 -7.57
C GLU A 461 6.63 6.83 -8.54
N LEU A 462 7.43 7.79 -8.03
CA LEU A 462 8.41 8.49 -8.84
C LEU A 462 9.45 7.49 -9.37
N GLY A 463 9.74 7.55 -10.68
CA GLY A 463 10.53 6.54 -11.38
C GLY A 463 9.79 5.20 -11.55
N GLY A 464 8.47 5.18 -11.37
CA GLY A 464 7.68 3.96 -11.47
C GLY A 464 7.66 3.13 -10.19
N SER A 465 7.27 1.88 -10.34
CA SER A 465 6.92 1.05 -9.19
C SER A 465 7.16 -0.43 -9.40
N ILE A 466 7.39 -1.16 -8.32
CA ILE A 466 7.73 -2.59 -8.38
C ILE A 466 6.81 -3.38 -7.47
N TYR A 467 6.32 -4.52 -7.96
CA TYR A 467 5.50 -5.46 -7.23
C TYR A 467 5.61 -6.87 -7.83
N PHE A 468 5.24 -7.90 -7.08
CA PHE A 468 5.16 -9.27 -7.62
C PHE A 468 3.91 -9.43 -8.49
N TYR A 469 4.01 -10.19 -9.58
CA TYR A 469 2.83 -10.51 -10.40
C TYR A 469 1.77 -11.28 -9.63
N HIS A 470 2.19 -12.04 -8.60
CA HIS A 470 1.30 -12.90 -7.85
C HIS A 470 1.85 -13.22 -6.45
N LYS A 471 0.96 -13.25 -5.45
CA LYS A 471 1.29 -13.51 -4.04
C LYS A 471 1.99 -14.85 -3.79
N SER A 472 1.83 -15.84 -4.68
CA SER A 472 2.53 -17.15 -4.53
C SER A 472 4.05 -17.04 -4.51
N PHE A 473 4.65 -16.08 -5.22
CA PHE A 473 6.11 -15.89 -5.20
C PHE A 473 6.55 -15.23 -3.89
N TYR A 474 5.76 -14.29 -3.37
CA TYR A 474 5.93 -13.79 -2.00
C TYR A 474 5.87 -14.94 -0.99
N ASP A 475 4.83 -15.80 -1.05
CA ASP A 475 4.65 -16.93 -0.13
C ASP A 475 5.83 -17.90 -0.19
N PHE A 476 6.37 -18.14 -1.39
CA PHE A 476 7.58 -18.93 -1.60
C PHE A 476 8.80 -18.31 -0.90
N LEU A 477 9.06 -17.01 -1.10
CA LEU A 477 10.22 -16.32 -0.53
C LEU A 477 10.18 -16.21 1.00
N ILE A 478 9.00 -16.07 1.60
CA ILE A 478 8.88 -15.93 3.05
C ILE A 478 8.88 -17.26 3.81
N ASP A 479 8.70 -18.38 3.11
CA ASP A 479 8.72 -19.72 3.67
C ASP A 479 10.05 -20.41 3.37
N SER A 480 10.90 -20.55 4.40
CA SER A 480 12.22 -21.17 4.26
C SER A 480 12.17 -22.65 3.88
N THR A 481 11.05 -23.33 4.13
CA THR A 481 10.88 -24.74 3.73
C THR A 481 10.66 -24.88 2.23
N ARG A 482 10.18 -23.81 1.57
CA ARG A 482 9.91 -23.78 0.13
C ARG A 482 11.06 -23.15 -0.67
N SER A 483 11.61 -22.03 -0.19
CA SER A 483 12.65 -21.27 -0.91
C SER A 483 14.09 -21.59 -0.50
N GLY A 484 14.29 -22.37 0.57
CA GLY A 484 15.62 -22.77 1.04
C GLY A 484 16.56 -21.58 1.24
N ILE A 485 17.69 -21.59 0.53
CA ILE A 485 18.71 -20.53 0.61
C ILE A 485 18.25 -19.16 0.10
N PHE A 486 17.16 -19.10 -0.68
CA PHE A 486 16.62 -17.85 -1.20
C PHE A 486 15.59 -17.22 -0.26
N SER A 487 15.35 -17.81 0.92
CA SER A 487 14.39 -17.28 1.87
C SER A 487 14.81 -15.92 2.42
N VAL A 488 13.91 -14.94 2.27
CA VAL A 488 14.11 -13.56 2.73
C VAL A 488 13.76 -13.35 4.21
N ARG A 489 13.33 -14.43 4.89
CA ARG A 489 13.03 -14.46 6.33
C ARG A 489 14.09 -15.17 7.17
N SER A 490 15.26 -15.43 6.60
CA SER A 490 16.37 -16.07 7.32
C SER A 490 17.15 -15.08 8.21
N LEU A 491 17.79 -15.62 9.27
CA LEU A 491 18.67 -14.87 10.17
C LEU A 491 19.88 -14.25 9.44
N ALA A 492 20.36 -14.93 8.40
CA ALA A 492 21.43 -14.43 7.54
C ALA A 492 20.98 -13.19 6.76
N MET A 493 19.77 -13.23 6.19
CA MET A 493 19.20 -12.09 5.47
C MET A 493 18.93 -10.89 6.40
N ASP A 494 18.56 -11.11 7.66
CA ASP A 494 18.44 -10.02 8.65
C ASP A 494 19.77 -9.27 8.83
N ASN A 495 20.90 -9.99 8.93
CA ASN A 495 22.23 -9.39 9.03
C ASN A 495 22.65 -8.67 7.74
N VAL A 496 22.38 -9.26 6.57
CA VAL A 496 22.66 -8.64 5.26
C VAL A 496 21.89 -7.34 5.11
N TYR A 497 20.60 -7.33 5.48
CA TYR A 497 19.77 -6.13 5.44
C TYR A 497 20.25 -5.07 6.43
N PHE A 498 20.52 -5.44 7.69
CA PHE A 498 21.05 -4.51 8.70
C PHE A 498 22.35 -3.87 8.22
N LYS A 499 23.27 -4.68 7.68
CA LYS A 499 24.56 -4.23 7.13
C LYS A 499 24.38 -3.28 5.95
N ASN A 500 23.47 -3.57 5.01
CA ASN A 500 23.18 -2.69 3.87
C ASN A 500 22.70 -1.31 4.35
N ASN A 501 21.73 -1.29 5.27
CA ASN A 501 21.21 -0.05 5.84
C ASN A 501 22.29 0.73 6.58
N LEU A 502 23.11 0.06 7.39
CA LEU A 502 24.23 0.71 8.09
C LEU A 502 25.26 1.30 7.12
N GLY A 503 25.57 0.60 6.02
CA GLY A 503 26.44 1.10 4.96
C GLY A 503 25.88 2.36 4.29
N LEU A 504 24.57 2.42 4.04
CA LEU A 504 23.91 3.63 3.55
C LEU A 504 24.05 4.77 4.54
N LEU A 505 23.79 4.55 5.83
CA LEU A 505 23.93 5.58 6.86
C LEU A 505 25.33 6.21 6.83
N PHE A 506 26.38 5.39 6.84
CA PHE A 506 27.75 5.89 6.77
C PHE A 506 28.06 6.61 5.46
N LYS A 507 27.58 6.10 4.32
CA LYS A 507 27.75 6.76 3.03
C LYS A 507 27.10 8.15 3.00
N TYR A 508 25.95 8.29 3.65
CA TYR A 508 25.25 9.57 3.76
C TYR A 508 25.89 10.54 4.74
N GLU A 509 26.61 10.05 5.74
CA GLU A 509 27.36 10.93 6.63
C GLU A 509 28.36 11.78 5.84
N GLU A 510 28.98 11.27 4.79
CA GLU A 510 29.93 12.05 3.99
C GLU A 510 29.24 13.09 3.09
N SER A 511 27.95 12.89 2.78
CA SER A 511 27.20 13.74 1.86
C SER A 511 26.65 15.03 2.50
N TYR A 512 26.53 15.06 3.83
CA TYR A 512 25.91 16.16 4.56
C TYR A 512 26.69 16.58 5.81
N CYS A 513 26.76 17.91 6.01
CA CYS A 513 27.20 18.52 7.25
C CYS A 513 25.99 18.98 8.07
N PHE A 514 26.08 18.83 9.39
CA PHE A 514 25.09 19.34 10.33
C PHE A 514 25.46 20.77 10.73
N GLN A 515 24.51 21.70 10.60
CA GLN A 515 24.56 23.06 11.17
C GLN A 515 23.37 23.26 12.12
N GLU A 516 23.43 24.27 12.99
CA GLU A 516 22.39 24.54 14.00
C GLU A 516 20.98 24.69 13.42
N SER A 517 20.86 25.06 12.15
CA SER A 517 19.60 25.24 11.42
C SER A 517 19.22 24.07 10.47
N GLY A 518 19.97 22.97 10.45
CA GLY A 518 19.65 21.78 9.64
C GLY A 518 20.83 21.14 8.90
N LEU A 519 20.52 20.26 7.93
CA LEU A 519 21.53 19.64 7.07
C LEU A 519 21.87 20.53 5.88
N ILE A 520 23.16 20.66 5.60
CA ILE A 520 23.69 21.27 4.37
C ILE A 520 24.53 20.24 3.63
N LEU A 521 24.63 20.34 2.30
CA LEU A 521 25.58 19.54 1.55
C LEU A 521 27.01 19.82 2.04
N ALA A 522 27.80 18.76 2.18
CA ALA A 522 29.18 18.93 2.60
C ALA A 522 30.00 19.68 1.53
N PRO A 523 30.88 20.64 1.92
CA PRO A 523 31.67 21.41 0.96
C PRO A 523 32.55 20.51 0.09
N GLY A 524 32.58 20.76 -1.22
CA GLY A 524 33.46 20.05 -2.17
C GLY A 524 32.98 18.65 -2.59
N VAL A 525 31.79 18.21 -2.15
CA VAL A 525 31.13 17.02 -2.71
C VAL A 525 30.61 17.38 -4.10
N PRO A 526 31.15 16.78 -5.19
CA PRO A 526 30.57 16.97 -6.53
C PRO A 526 29.11 16.53 -6.49
N ASP A 527 28.22 17.22 -7.21
CA ASP A 527 26.82 16.81 -7.37
C ASP A 527 26.66 15.46 -8.13
N SER A 528 27.75 14.70 -8.31
CA SER A 528 27.85 13.68 -9.36
C SER A 528 28.59 12.38 -9.01
N ALA A 529 28.94 12.06 -7.76
CA ALA A 529 29.74 10.85 -7.50
C ALA A 529 29.07 9.85 -6.53
N ALA A 530 28.33 8.90 -7.10
CA ALA A 530 27.88 7.62 -6.50
C ALA A 530 26.63 7.61 -5.59
N SER A 531 25.44 7.72 -6.22
CA SER A 531 24.46 6.61 -6.32
C SER A 531 22.99 6.85 -5.91
N LEU A 532 22.50 8.04 -5.53
CA LEU A 532 21.16 8.14 -4.89
C LEU A 532 20.29 9.27 -5.46
N SER A 533 20.22 9.35 -6.80
CA SER A 533 19.69 10.53 -7.50
C SER A 533 18.98 10.19 -8.80
N TRP A 534 18.59 8.93 -9.01
CA TRP A 534 17.56 8.67 -10.03
C TRP A 534 16.20 9.04 -9.42
N PRO A 535 15.25 9.63 -10.19
CA PRO A 535 15.53 10.40 -11.40
C PRO A 535 16.28 11.69 -11.03
N TYR A 536 17.18 12.12 -11.92
CA TYR A 536 18.04 13.28 -11.71
C TYR A 536 17.26 14.52 -12.09
N ILE A 537 16.69 15.23 -11.11
CA ILE A 537 15.78 16.34 -11.40
C ILE A 537 16.38 17.70 -11.00
N ASN A 538 16.45 18.00 -9.69
CA ASN A 538 17.01 19.24 -9.17
C ASN A 538 17.63 19.04 -7.77
N GLU A 539 18.35 20.05 -7.28
CA GLU A 539 19.06 20.01 -5.99
C GLU A 539 18.12 19.75 -4.78
N LEU A 540 16.93 20.36 -4.78
CA LEU A 540 15.93 20.20 -3.72
C LEU A 540 15.42 18.75 -3.65
N VAL A 541 14.99 18.19 -4.78
CA VAL A 541 14.50 16.82 -4.90
C VAL A 541 15.61 15.83 -4.58
N ASN A 542 16.82 16.04 -5.09
CA ASN A 542 17.99 15.22 -4.74
C ASN A 542 18.24 15.23 -3.24
N SER A 543 18.15 16.40 -2.60
CA SER A 543 18.36 16.50 -1.17
C SER A 543 17.25 15.78 -0.38
N MET A 544 16.00 15.88 -0.81
CA MET A 544 14.87 15.18 -0.19
C MET A 544 14.99 13.67 -0.34
N LEU A 545 15.35 13.18 -1.53
CA LEU A 545 15.60 11.77 -1.78
C LEU A 545 16.65 11.22 -0.84
N LYS A 546 17.76 11.94 -0.70
CA LYS A 546 18.86 11.58 0.18
C LYS A 546 18.43 11.54 1.65
N ALA A 547 17.65 12.52 2.11
CA ALA A 547 17.08 12.51 3.46
C ALA A 547 16.10 11.33 3.67
N CYS A 548 15.25 11.02 2.70
CA CYS A 548 14.34 9.87 2.75
C CYS A 548 15.11 8.54 2.86
N VAL A 549 16.12 8.32 2.04
CA VAL A 549 16.92 7.08 2.09
C VAL A 549 17.65 6.95 3.44
N TYR A 550 18.20 8.05 3.97
CA TYR A 550 18.83 8.04 5.29
C TYR A 550 17.85 7.67 6.40
N ASP A 551 16.67 8.31 6.42
CA ASP A 551 15.59 8.04 7.37
C ASP A 551 15.12 6.57 7.29
N TRP A 552 14.97 6.05 6.08
CA TRP A 552 14.56 4.65 5.85
C TRP A 552 15.65 3.65 6.27
N ALA A 553 16.91 3.95 5.98
CA ALA A 553 18.03 3.11 6.41
C ALA A 553 18.10 3.05 7.94
N LEU A 554 17.89 4.20 8.60
CA LEU A 554 17.86 4.27 10.04
C LEU A 554 16.69 3.47 10.63
N GLY A 555 15.48 3.66 10.11
CA GLY A 555 14.30 2.88 10.50
C GLY A 555 14.52 1.38 10.30
N GLY A 556 15.15 1.01 9.17
CA GLY A 556 15.56 -0.35 8.85
C GLY A 556 16.49 -0.96 9.89
N CYS A 557 17.46 -0.24 10.43
CA CYS A 557 18.29 -0.73 11.53
C CYS A 557 17.48 -0.88 12.84
N PHE A 558 16.66 0.10 13.18
CA PHE A 558 15.84 0.05 14.41
C PHE A 558 14.81 -1.09 14.40
N SER A 559 14.25 -1.45 13.24
CA SER A 559 13.34 -2.59 13.13
C SER A 559 13.98 -3.93 13.50
N TYR A 560 15.31 -4.04 13.56
CA TYR A 560 16.03 -5.31 13.77
C TYR A 560 16.95 -5.29 14.98
N ILE A 561 17.19 -4.11 15.56
CA ILE A 561 18.06 -3.96 16.73
C ILE A 561 17.66 -4.86 17.90
N HIS A 562 16.37 -5.21 17.99
CA HIS A 562 15.80 -6.07 19.01
C HIS A 562 16.08 -7.57 18.83
N LEU A 563 16.45 -8.00 17.61
CA LEU A 563 16.65 -9.41 17.30
C LEU A 563 17.97 -9.91 17.89
N PRO A 564 18.00 -11.02 18.65
CA PRO A 564 19.20 -11.44 19.37
C PRO A 564 20.36 -11.92 18.47
N TRP A 565 20.09 -12.23 17.21
CA TRP A 565 21.04 -12.80 16.24
C TRP A 565 21.73 -11.77 15.31
N ILE A 566 21.48 -10.47 15.49
CA ILE A 566 22.27 -9.46 14.77
C ILE A 566 23.71 -9.49 15.28
N GLU A 567 24.66 -9.54 14.36
CA GLU A 567 26.09 -9.66 14.63
C GLU A 567 26.58 -8.54 15.59
N PRO A 568 27.38 -8.89 16.62
CA PRO A 568 27.90 -7.92 17.57
C PRO A 568 28.63 -6.72 16.95
N GLN A 569 29.39 -6.96 15.87
CA GLN A 569 30.13 -5.90 15.18
C GLN A 569 29.18 -4.89 14.52
N LEU A 570 28.13 -5.35 13.84
CA LEU A 570 27.12 -4.47 13.24
C LEU A 570 26.41 -3.61 14.29
N MET A 571 26.12 -4.18 15.46
CA MET A 571 25.54 -3.44 16.59
C MET A 571 26.50 -2.37 17.13
N TRP A 572 27.79 -2.71 17.25
CA TRP A 572 28.81 -1.76 17.70
C TRP A 572 29.02 -0.63 16.69
N ASP A 573 29.08 -0.96 15.40
CA ASP A 573 29.19 0.00 14.30
C ASP A 573 27.97 0.93 14.27
N PHE A 574 26.75 0.42 14.51
CA PHE A 574 25.55 1.26 14.60
C PHE A 574 25.64 2.35 15.69
N GLY A 575 26.39 2.11 16.79
CA GLY A 575 26.67 3.13 17.81
C GLY A 575 27.54 4.31 17.32
N HIS A 576 28.20 4.17 16.18
CA HIS A 576 29.06 5.20 15.58
C HIS A 576 28.36 6.08 14.55
N VAL A 577 27.08 5.80 14.27
CA VAL A 577 26.24 6.64 13.42
C VAL A 577 26.14 8.06 14.02
N ASP A 578 26.14 9.07 13.17
CA ASP A 578 25.93 10.47 13.56
C ASP A 578 24.45 10.76 13.81
N PHE A 579 24.02 10.51 15.04
CA PHE A 579 22.63 10.73 15.47
C PHE A 579 22.19 12.20 15.37
N ARG A 580 23.12 13.17 15.25
CA ARG A 580 22.77 14.58 14.97
C ARG A 580 22.22 14.74 13.56
N LYS A 581 22.72 13.96 12.60
CA LYS A 581 22.20 13.97 11.23
C LYS A 581 20.82 13.37 11.12
N VAL A 582 20.44 12.49 12.05
CA VAL A 582 19.04 12.02 12.18
C VAL A 582 18.11 13.17 12.52
N LEU A 583 18.51 14.05 13.45
CA LEU A 583 17.72 15.23 13.80
C LEU A 583 17.59 16.18 12.60
N GLY A 584 18.70 16.39 11.88
CA GLY A 584 18.70 17.24 10.70
C GLY A 584 17.94 16.67 9.49
N SER A 585 17.99 15.36 9.25
CA SER A 585 17.16 14.70 8.21
C SER A 585 15.70 14.76 8.59
N GLY A 586 15.40 14.63 9.89
CA GLY A 586 14.07 14.89 10.44
C GLY A 586 13.58 16.30 10.14
N THR A 587 14.39 17.35 10.32
CA THR A 587 14.05 18.73 9.92
C THR A 587 13.65 18.83 8.47
N MET A 588 14.41 18.15 7.61
CA MET A 588 14.17 18.16 6.19
C MET A 588 12.87 17.47 5.78
N LEU A 589 12.50 16.40 6.48
CA LEU A 589 11.33 15.60 6.13
C LEU A 589 10.05 16.11 6.82
N PHE A 590 10.15 16.70 8.01
CA PHE A 590 9.02 16.98 8.90
C PHE A 590 8.76 18.47 9.16
N ALA A 591 9.36 19.38 8.36
CA ALA A 591 9.18 20.83 8.34
C ALA A 591 8.94 21.52 9.70
N GLU A 592 9.86 22.40 10.13
CA GLU A 592 9.65 23.19 11.34
C GLU A 592 8.32 23.97 11.25
N HIS A 593 7.40 23.69 12.19
CA HIS A 593 6.05 24.28 12.31
C HIS A 593 4.92 23.72 11.43
N SER A 594 5.06 22.55 10.78
CA SER A 594 3.91 21.89 10.14
C SER A 594 2.95 21.26 11.16
N ALA A 595 1.74 20.92 10.69
CA ALA A 595 0.87 20.01 11.41
C ALA A 595 1.63 18.70 11.69
N PRO A 596 1.30 18.04 12.81
CA PRO A 596 1.88 16.76 13.15
C PRO A 596 1.80 15.70 12.06
N LEU A 597 2.92 15.04 11.78
CA LEU A 597 2.95 13.93 10.84
C LEU A 597 2.87 12.60 11.58
N ILE A 598 2.05 11.69 11.05
CA ILE A 598 1.99 10.32 11.54
C ILE A 598 3.31 9.63 11.16
N SER A 599 4.03 9.13 12.16
CA SER A 599 5.31 8.46 12.02
C SER A 599 5.38 7.21 12.90
N TRP A 600 6.46 6.45 12.74
CA TRP A 600 6.79 5.32 13.61
C TRP A 600 8.04 5.66 14.41
N SER A 601 8.00 5.40 15.73
CA SER A 601 9.19 5.45 16.57
C SER A 601 9.18 4.30 17.57
N TRP A 602 10.28 3.55 17.62
CA TRP A 602 10.46 2.39 18.51
C TRP A 602 9.31 1.36 18.49
N GLY A 603 8.70 1.14 17.32
CA GLY A 603 7.57 0.22 17.17
C GLY A 603 6.21 0.81 17.54
N HIS A 604 6.14 2.10 17.86
CA HIS A 604 4.90 2.81 18.11
C HIS A 604 4.53 3.68 16.92
N ARG A 605 3.26 3.69 16.53
CA ARG A 605 2.70 4.68 15.60
C ARG A 605 2.22 5.90 16.40
N GLY A 606 2.59 7.08 15.94
CA GLY A 606 2.37 8.30 16.69
C GLY A 606 2.53 9.54 15.85
N TYR A 607 2.50 10.67 16.52
CA TYR A 607 2.77 11.95 15.92
C TYR A 607 4.19 12.40 16.20
N SER A 608 4.89 12.82 15.16
CA SER A 608 6.19 13.48 15.23
C SER A 608 6.07 14.98 15.02
N LYS A 609 6.89 15.75 15.74
CA LYS A 609 7.11 17.18 15.51
C LYS A 609 8.57 17.52 15.73
N LEU A 610 9.14 18.37 14.90
CA LEU A 610 10.47 18.91 15.11
C LEU A 610 10.40 20.40 15.49
N ILE A 611 11.13 20.79 16.52
CA ILE A 611 11.23 22.17 17.00
C ILE A 611 12.70 22.45 17.31
N ARG A 612 13.31 23.47 16.68
CA ARG A 612 14.71 23.91 16.94
C ARG A 612 15.70 22.73 16.99
N GLY A 613 15.63 21.85 15.99
CA GLY A 613 16.49 20.67 15.92
C GLY A 613 16.20 19.55 16.93
N THR A 614 15.14 19.65 17.74
CA THR A 614 14.69 18.59 18.66
C THR A 614 13.49 17.86 18.08
N HIS A 615 13.61 16.54 17.94
CA HIS A 615 12.52 15.66 17.54
C HIS A 615 11.70 15.26 18.75
N LEU A 616 10.39 15.45 18.66
CA LEU A 616 9.40 15.07 19.66
C LEU A 616 8.48 14.03 19.04
N PHE A 617 8.19 12.96 19.77
CA PHE A 617 7.24 11.95 19.32
C PHE A 617 6.27 11.56 20.44
N ARG A 618 5.01 11.32 20.08
CA ARG A 618 3.97 10.81 20.98
C ARG A 618 3.13 9.75 20.27
N SER A 619 3.01 8.56 20.84
CA SER A 619 2.18 7.48 20.30
C SER A 619 0.69 7.82 20.33
N LEU A 620 -0.07 7.24 19.39
CA LEU A 620 -1.53 7.29 19.40
C LEU A 620 -2.09 6.47 20.58
N PRO A 621 -3.07 6.98 21.35
CA PRO A 621 -3.60 6.28 22.53
C PRO A 621 -4.20 4.89 22.24
N ASN A 622 -4.86 4.74 21.11
CA ASN A 622 -5.52 3.51 20.66
C ASN A 622 -4.57 2.44 20.08
N ARG A 623 -3.28 2.77 19.88
CA ARG A 623 -2.28 1.85 19.29
C ARG A 623 -1.18 1.42 20.26
N PHE A 624 -1.30 1.80 21.54
CA PHE A 624 -0.34 1.40 22.56
C PHE A 624 -0.47 -0.07 23.01
N GLN A 625 -1.62 -0.70 22.78
CA GLN A 625 -1.87 -2.10 23.15
C GLN A 625 -0.93 -3.11 22.45
N GLU A 626 -0.29 -2.69 21.35
CA GLU A 626 0.70 -3.49 20.61
C GLU A 626 2.12 -3.44 21.25
N SER A 627 2.32 -2.63 22.30
CA SER A 627 3.63 -2.43 22.91
C SER A 627 3.94 -3.47 24.00
N ASP A 628 5.09 -4.12 23.84
CA ASP A 628 5.61 -5.11 24.79
C ASP A 628 6.73 -4.48 25.62
N ALA A 629 6.39 -4.14 26.87
CA ALA A 629 7.31 -3.59 27.86
C ALA A 629 8.59 -4.42 28.02
N VAL A 630 8.47 -5.75 27.92
CA VAL A 630 9.58 -6.69 28.10
C VAL A 630 10.51 -6.60 26.89
N LYS A 631 9.96 -6.58 25.68
CA LYS A 631 10.75 -6.36 24.45
C LYS A 631 11.45 -5.01 24.45
N PHE A 632 10.75 -3.93 24.81
CA PHE A 632 11.36 -2.60 24.85
C PHE A 632 12.53 -2.55 25.86
N ASN A 633 12.35 -3.08 27.07
CA ASN A 633 13.43 -3.16 28.05
C ASN A 633 14.61 -4.03 27.59
N ALA A 634 14.35 -5.11 26.84
CA ALA A 634 15.40 -5.95 26.27
C ALA A 634 16.22 -5.19 25.22
N ILE A 635 15.57 -4.35 24.39
CA ILE A 635 16.23 -3.47 23.43
C ILE A 635 17.18 -2.52 24.15
N ILE A 636 16.71 -1.81 25.18
CA ILE A 636 17.51 -0.87 25.96
C ILE A 636 18.76 -1.56 26.53
N LYS A 637 18.59 -2.72 27.18
CA LYS A 637 19.72 -3.49 27.73
C LYS A 637 20.73 -3.89 26.65
N LYS A 638 20.25 -4.31 25.48
CA LYS A 638 21.11 -4.69 24.35
C LYS A 638 21.87 -3.49 23.79
N MET A 639 21.21 -2.34 23.66
CA MET A 639 21.86 -1.10 23.21
C MET A 639 22.94 -0.63 24.19
N GLN A 640 22.68 -0.75 25.50
CA GLN A 640 23.70 -0.47 26.53
C GLN A 640 24.88 -1.44 26.44
N LYS A 641 24.60 -2.74 26.28
CA LYS A 641 25.63 -3.79 26.17
C LYS A 641 26.62 -3.49 25.04
N TYR A 642 26.12 -3.01 23.90
CA TYR A 642 26.95 -2.69 22.74
C TYR A 642 27.40 -1.22 22.67
N GLY A 643 27.18 -0.44 23.73
CA GLY A 643 27.64 0.95 23.83
C GLY A 643 26.84 1.97 23.02
N ILE A 644 25.83 1.54 22.25
CA ILE A 644 24.99 2.40 21.41
C ILE A 644 24.32 3.50 22.23
N ILE A 645 23.91 3.18 23.46
CA ILE A 645 23.41 4.16 24.43
C ILE A 645 24.16 4.06 25.75
N GLN A 646 24.31 5.20 26.41
CA GLN A 646 24.87 5.30 27.76
C GLN A 646 23.93 6.11 28.65
N PRO A 647 23.66 5.69 29.90
CA PRO A 647 22.85 6.48 30.81
C PRO A 647 23.40 7.90 30.93
N TYR A 648 22.54 8.88 30.71
CA TYR A 648 22.92 10.28 30.85
C TYR A 648 22.70 10.68 32.32
N TYR A 649 23.74 10.53 33.14
CA TYR A 649 23.66 10.85 34.57
C TYR A 649 23.43 12.35 34.76
N SER A 650 22.19 12.70 35.07
CA SER A 650 21.75 14.05 35.45
C SER A 650 20.61 13.92 36.44
N ASN A 651 20.39 14.92 37.30
CA ASN A 651 19.26 14.97 38.26
C ASN A 651 17.87 15.11 37.57
N PHE A 652 17.79 14.84 36.27
CA PHE A 652 16.70 15.16 35.35
C PHE A 652 15.50 14.21 35.44
N THR A 653 15.72 12.90 35.60
CA THR A 653 14.63 11.91 35.77
C THR A 653 13.76 12.22 37.00
N ALA A 654 14.31 12.88 38.02
CA ALA A 654 13.57 13.34 39.19
C ALA A 654 12.66 14.56 38.90
N ARG A 655 13.06 15.48 38.02
CA ARG A 655 12.25 16.63 37.56
C ARG A 655 11.15 16.23 36.59
N PHE A 656 11.33 15.17 35.79
CA PHE A 656 10.26 14.68 34.94
C PHE A 656 9.17 13.90 35.69
N LYS A 657 9.50 13.28 36.83
CA LYS A 657 8.51 12.70 37.75
C LYS A 657 7.47 13.72 38.24
N SER A 658 7.75 15.04 38.23
CA SER A 658 6.77 16.06 38.59
C SER A 658 5.82 16.46 37.46
N PHE A 659 6.14 16.18 36.19
CA PHE A 659 5.22 16.35 35.06
C PHE A 659 4.24 15.18 34.92
N VAL A 660 4.53 14.05 35.57
CA VAL A 660 3.62 12.91 35.68
C VAL A 660 2.71 13.11 36.90
N PRO A 661 1.37 13.14 36.73
CA PRO A 661 0.47 13.28 37.87
C PRO A 661 0.74 12.20 38.93
N LYS A 662 0.79 12.57 40.21
CA LYS A 662 1.16 11.68 41.34
C LYS A 662 0.46 10.30 41.31
N LYS A 663 -0.80 10.23 40.85
CA LYS A 663 -1.59 9.00 40.73
C LYS A 663 -1.09 7.97 39.69
N PHE A 664 -0.09 8.32 38.87
CA PHE A 664 0.44 7.48 37.80
C PHE A 664 1.92 7.11 37.97
N GLN A 665 2.58 7.53 39.05
CA GLN A 665 4.03 7.35 39.23
C GLN A 665 4.46 5.87 39.37
N ASP A 666 3.63 5.00 39.93
CA ASP A 666 3.98 3.58 40.17
C ASP A 666 3.92 2.69 38.91
N LYS A 667 3.44 3.22 37.78
CA LYS A 667 3.26 2.49 36.50
C LYS A 667 3.90 3.21 35.31
N HIS A 668 4.81 4.12 35.59
CA HIS A 668 5.54 4.94 34.63
C HIS A 668 7.00 4.51 34.60
N THR A 669 7.55 4.30 33.41
CA THR A 669 8.98 4.07 33.21
C THR A 669 9.53 5.12 32.25
N SER A 670 10.76 5.56 32.48
CA SER A 670 11.43 6.52 31.61
C SER A 670 12.93 6.28 31.59
N GLY A 671 13.58 6.76 30.54
CA GLY A 671 15.01 6.67 30.37
C GLY A 671 15.58 7.92 29.73
N LEU A 672 16.74 8.35 30.22
CA LEU A 672 17.52 9.44 29.64
C LEU A 672 18.90 8.90 29.29
N TYR A 673 19.25 8.95 28.01
CA TYR A 673 20.45 8.38 27.47
C TYR A 673 21.18 9.37 26.57
N ARG A 674 22.51 9.21 26.51
CA ARG A 674 23.29 9.63 25.36
C ARG A 674 23.19 8.52 24.32
N ILE A 675 22.75 8.83 23.11
CA ILE A 675 22.74 7.90 21.98
C ILE A 675 23.87 8.26 21.02
N GLY A 676 24.67 7.27 20.62
CA GLY A 676 25.87 7.47 19.82
C GLY A 676 27.11 7.90 20.63
N HIS A 677 28.23 8.06 19.93
CA HIS A 677 29.55 8.29 20.56
C HIS A 677 30.11 9.70 20.36
N GLY A 678 30.77 10.23 21.39
CA GLY A 678 31.55 11.47 21.32
C GLY A 678 30.78 12.67 20.73
N PRO A 679 31.37 13.42 19.77
CA PRO A 679 30.73 14.59 19.18
C PRO A 679 29.53 14.25 18.28
N LYS A 680 29.38 12.98 17.87
CA LYS A 680 28.27 12.47 17.04
C LYS A 680 27.02 12.11 17.85
N SER A 681 27.10 12.18 19.17
CA SER A 681 26.01 11.79 20.06
C SER A 681 24.89 12.83 20.18
N CYS A 682 23.69 12.35 20.46
CA CYS A 682 22.53 13.16 20.85
C CYS A 682 22.03 12.76 22.24
N VAL A 683 21.16 13.59 22.80
CA VAL A 683 20.38 13.25 23.99
C VAL A 683 19.09 12.60 23.54
N TRP A 684 18.77 11.44 24.09
CA TRP A 684 17.52 10.74 23.86
C TRP A 684 16.81 10.49 25.19
N TYR A 685 15.58 10.95 25.28
CA TYR A 685 14.69 10.74 26.41
C TYR A 685 13.44 10.03 25.94
N TRP A 686 12.96 9.05 26.70
CA TRP A 686 11.68 8.41 26.45
C TRP A 686 10.95 8.17 27.76
N GLU A 687 9.63 8.05 27.67
CA GLU A 687 8.78 7.59 28.76
C GLU A 687 7.59 6.78 28.27
N ILE A 688 7.15 5.87 29.12
CA ILE A 688 6.10 4.91 28.86
C ILE A 688 5.15 4.86 30.06
N ASN A 689 3.86 4.92 29.80
CA ASN A 689 2.82 4.72 30.80
C ASN A 689 1.88 3.59 30.39
N PHE A 690 2.02 2.46 31.06
CA PHE A 690 1.25 1.26 30.74
C PHE A 690 -0.24 1.33 31.13
N ARG A 691 -0.62 2.27 32.01
CA ARG A 691 -2.01 2.41 32.47
C ARG A 691 -2.84 3.27 31.54
N VAL A 692 -2.27 4.37 31.08
CA VAL A 692 -2.96 5.35 30.20
C VAL A 692 -2.70 5.02 28.73
N GLY A 693 -1.71 4.16 28.45
CA GLY A 693 -1.46 3.66 27.11
C GLY A 693 -0.77 4.67 26.22
N TYR A 694 0.40 5.17 26.64
CA TYR A 694 1.19 6.05 25.79
C TYR A 694 2.70 5.82 25.90
N TYR A 695 3.37 6.11 24.79
CA TYR A 695 4.80 6.26 24.63
C TYR A 695 5.08 7.69 24.15
N ARG A 696 6.05 8.38 24.73
CA ARG A 696 6.56 9.63 24.17
C ARG A 696 8.07 9.72 24.33
N GLU A 697 8.70 10.45 23.44
CA GLU A 697 10.15 10.66 23.46
C GLU A 697 10.53 12.05 22.96
N PHE A 698 11.76 12.43 23.28
CA PHE A 698 12.48 13.43 22.51
C PHE A 698 13.89 12.95 22.16
N MET A 699 14.40 13.41 21.03
CA MET A 699 15.81 13.37 20.70
C MET A 699 16.30 14.79 20.39
N ALA A 700 17.36 15.23 21.04
CA ALA A 700 17.83 16.61 21.02
C ALA A 700 19.35 16.69 20.83
N PRO A 701 19.88 17.77 20.23
CA PRO A 701 21.33 17.95 20.06
C PRO A 701 22.04 18.09 21.41
N ASN A 702 21.38 18.70 22.40
CA ASN A 702 21.86 18.79 23.76
C ASN A 702 20.69 18.83 24.75
N LEU A 703 21.00 18.58 26.02
CA LEU A 703 19.99 18.48 27.08
C LEU A 703 19.28 19.81 27.36
N ALA A 704 19.98 20.95 27.24
CA ALA A 704 19.42 22.27 27.53
C ALA A 704 18.36 22.68 26.50
N GLU A 705 18.55 22.33 25.23
CA GLU A 705 17.56 22.58 24.18
C GLU A 705 16.33 21.68 24.36
N GLY A 706 16.53 20.39 24.58
CA GLY A 706 15.43 19.46 24.88
C GLY A 706 14.62 19.90 26.09
N GLN A 707 15.30 20.41 27.13
CA GLN A 707 14.67 21.01 28.32
C GLN A 707 13.78 22.19 27.97
N ARG A 708 14.36 23.20 27.31
CA ARG A 708 13.65 24.43 26.98
C ARG A 708 12.37 24.14 26.20
N ILE A 709 12.45 23.27 25.21
CA ILE A 709 11.30 22.91 24.37
C ILE A 709 10.26 22.14 25.17
N CYS A 710 10.66 21.20 26.03
CA CYS A 710 9.70 20.48 26.88
C CYS A 710 9.01 21.41 27.88
N GLU A 711 9.69 22.45 28.37
CA GLU A 711 9.14 23.46 29.29
C GLU A 711 8.23 24.47 28.57
N GLU A 712 8.63 24.95 27.38
CA GLU A 712 7.86 25.89 26.55
C GLU A 712 6.58 25.23 25.98
N GLU A 713 6.69 23.99 25.49
CA GLU A 713 5.62 23.29 24.77
C GLU A 713 4.87 22.27 25.66
N GLY A 714 5.37 22.03 26.87
CA GLY A 714 4.72 21.27 27.95
C GLY A 714 4.46 19.79 27.69
N PHE A 715 5.06 19.15 26.67
CA PHE A 715 4.59 17.88 26.08
C PHE A 715 3.07 17.85 25.75
N ASN A 716 2.39 18.99 25.90
CA ASN A 716 0.95 19.21 25.77
C ASN A 716 0.57 19.56 24.34
N LEU A 717 1.56 19.51 23.42
CA LEU A 717 1.53 19.74 21.97
C LEU A 717 0.37 19.11 21.18
N TRP A 718 -0.46 18.32 21.83
CA TRP A 718 -1.37 17.37 21.22
C TRP A 718 -2.79 17.42 21.79
N ASN A 719 -3.03 18.24 22.82
CA ASN A 719 -4.34 18.34 23.47
C ASN A 719 -5.20 19.47 22.91
N LYS A 720 -4.68 20.32 22.01
CA LYS A 720 -5.38 21.55 21.57
C LYS A 720 -6.19 21.45 20.28
N GLU A 721 -6.35 20.26 19.69
CA GLU A 721 -7.30 20.04 18.59
C GLU A 721 -8.30 18.89 18.85
N THR A 722 -8.39 18.37 20.08
CA THR A 722 -9.39 17.36 20.47
C THR A 722 -10.20 17.71 21.71
N HIS A 723 -10.19 18.98 22.14
CA HIS A 723 -11.06 19.48 23.21
C HIS A 723 -12.18 20.38 22.65
N SER A 724 -12.99 19.83 21.75
CA SER A 724 -14.31 20.38 21.45
C SER A 724 -15.45 19.36 21.45
N GLU A 725 -15.25 18.10 21.88
CA GLU A 725 -16.34 17.10 21.90
C GLU A 725 -16.29 16.11 23.07
N GLU A 726 -15.93 16.56 24.28
CA GLU A 726 -16.25 15.79 25.50
C GLU A 726 -16.71 16.74 26.62
N GLU A 727 -17.87 17.37 26.40
CA GLU A 727 -18.86 17.72 27.42
C GLU A 727 -20.17 18.08 26.68
N GLY A 728 -20.99 17.05 26.43
CA GLY A 728 -22.27 17.13 25.72
C GLY A 728 -22.91 15.76 25.56
#